data_AF-A0A543G826-F1
#
_entry.id   AF-A0A543G826-F1
#
_cell.length_a   1.000
_cell.length_b   1.000
_cell.length_c   1.000
_cell.angle_alpha   90.00
_cell.angle_beta   90.00
_cell.angle_gamma   90.00
#
_symmetry.space_group_name_H-M   'P 1'
#
loop_
_entity.id
_entity.type
_entity.pdbx_description
1 polymer ?
#
loop_
_entity_poly.entity_id
_entity_poly.type
_entity_poly.pdbx_seq_one_letter_code
_entity_poly.pdbx_strand_id
1 'polypeptide(L)'
;MSQAAGLVSKIKISENAYKKFIKQEAATFAEELFISFWHKSATIYKLNYNKKLATLYVYAYYHYGSSETLQESLFYKAITKIIPFLDADSEGYCLTTLDCLSFSNFDVQLQIEKGIWKEQPFSTAERQAIYKETQKQFFNKIENVSDYTAFFNANRTFLDATVLKQFEILREEARIKTIKEGLHLATALQPLELFKGYFYNGTKFYHCNGRDAITYFENCNLQDLVETSYGLTDGNSIIIGNKQLIADPKSFKKLHKFYTTFYVTATNVYDEQLNEMEGADAKTFKLATYKREISNVYYGEDANHIYFLGKTISKEALGTFSFSNSLFYDEILLIGTKKIYLGATLLDEIDAPTYEKLRLENTAIYDIGKNTVAESTTYAGSMKAFISYGKDKNGEFFLFKPYVNAAEWCFVATSFGFKNNEVVVLRKNEAEFLEFYEKYKKEVAANALPFLNSILPENNLDSAAYFTQFQAFFESKHFDKLVEENKYVPDFLTKFNNYLHHCWQLYIHSNKKELHYLETGLRAYKKLAHHYIAELNPYIFHHLTCFSVVLKQHDYAVSYFLKAFYYGYSQFHLMLKDADLQALFHDPKIVDIKNWFEENEIAPYKETNDWRWYPNLYGYPQISALVFDLLEQLPDTIKQGAKHNYHQIDYVSYIMNTYLFFEYNDGTEEGAFLDEMLIKFAPYFNKYLQNTMDLSWQEHCAYFFYQDYAITNAKTHLVRLEYLFFKAHNEYGFNEMNEENLSDLVNRIQLKYQEASEADKGYIDQSKVMELLSNTDFVQKNN
;
A
#
# COMPACT_ATOMS: atom_id res chain seq x y z
N MET A 1 -23.69 14.49 -17.43
CA MET A 1 -23.60 13.74 -16.16
C MET A 1 -24.68 14.28 -15.25
N SER A 2 -25.60 13.45 -14.74
CA SER A 2 -26.63 13.91 -13.79
C SER A 2 -25.96 14.31 -12.48
N GLN A 3 -26.45 15.38 -11.85
CA GLN A 3 -26.02 15.75 -10.51
C GLN A 3 -26.53 14.73 -9.48
N ALA A 4 -25.83 14.61 -8.35
CA ALA A 4 -26.25 13.72 -7.28
C ALA A 4 -27.54 14.21 -6.62
N ALA A 5 -28.47 13.28 -6.42
CA ALA A 5 -29.76 13.51 -5.80
C ALA A 5 -29.76 13.06 -4.34
N GLY A 6 -30.75 13.46 -3.55
CA GLY A 6 -30.80 13.04 -2.14
C GLY A 6 -32.04 13.44 -1.36
N LEU A 7 -32.13 12.79 -0.21
CA LEU A 7 -33.18 12.92 0.79
C LEU A 7 -32.55 13.51 2.04
N VAL A 8 -33.17 14.54 2.60
CA VAL A 8 -32.67 15.22 3.79
C VAL A 8 -33.79 15.47 4.77
N SER A 9 -33.71 14.86 5.96
CA SER A 9 -34.73 15.00 6.99
C SER A 9 -34.12 15.12 8.38
N LYS A 10 -34.77 15.97 9.18
CA LYS A 10 -34.50 16.20 10.59
C LYS A 10 -35.83 16.34 11.31
N ILE A 11 -36.09 15.45 12.26
CA ILE A 11 -37.38 15.39 12.93
C ILE A 11 -37.16 15.26 14.43
N LYS A 12 -37.77 16.16 15.20
CA LYS A 12 -37.80 16.08 16.66
C LYS A 12 -38.80 15.00 17.07
N ILE A 13 -38.32 14.02 17.84
CA ILE A 13 -39.11 12.85 18.23
C ILE A 13 -38.59 12.30 19.56
N SER A 14 -39.52 11.99 20.49
CA SER A 14 -39.16 11.40 21.78
C SER A 14 -38.59 9.99 21.62
N GLU A 15 -37.75 9.53 22.56
CA GLU A 15 -37.08 8.22 22.43
C GLU A 15 -38.10 7.07 22.36
N ASN A 16 -39.21 7.18 23.08
CA ASN A 16 -40.28 6.18 23.07
C ASN A 16 -41.02 6.15 21.73
N ALA A 17 -41.32 7.32 21.15
CA ALA A 17 -41.92 7.43 19.83
C ALA A 17 -41.00 6.87 18.74
N TYR A 18 -39.72 7.24 18.77
CA TYR A 18 -38.69 6.73 17.86
C TYR A 18 -38.60 5.20 17.91
N LYS A 19 -38.54 4.60 19.11
CA LYS A 19 -38.50 3.15 19.27
C LYS A 19 -39.73 2.44 18.66
N LYS A 20 -40.91 3.05 18.73
CA LYS A 20 -42.12 2.51 18.09
C LYS A 20 -42.05 2.63 16.57
N PHE A 21 -41.63 3.79 16.07
CA PHE A 21 -41.46 4.05 14.64
C PHE A 21 -40.45 3.09 14.00
N ILE A 22 -39.25 2.97 14.58
CA ILE A 22 -38.20 2.10 14.03
C ILE A 22 -38.61 0.63 14.10
N LYS A 23 -39.33 0.21 15.14
CA LYS A 23 -39.86 -1.16 15.22
C LYS A 23 -40.82 -1.49 14.07
N GLN A 24 -41.59 -0.50 13.59
CA GLN A 24 -42.53 -0.69 12.49
C GLN A 24 -41.86 -0.59 11.11
N GLU A 25 -41.04 0.43 10.88
CA GLU A 25 -40.51 0.73 9.55
C GLU A 25 -39.08 0.20 9.31
N ALA A 26 -38.46 -0.49 10.27
CA ALA A 26 -37.10 -0.99 10.10
C ALA A 26 -36.94 -1.94 8.89
N ALA A 27 -37.95 -2.77 8.61
CA ALA A 27 -37.93 -3.65 7.44
C ALA A 27 -37.93 -2.85 6.13
N THR A 28 -38.75 -1.79 6.04
CA THR A 28 -38.82 -0.88 4.89
C THR A 28 -37.47 -0.20 4.61
N PHE A 29 -36.80 0.31 5.64
CA PHE A 29 -35.46 0.90 5.49
C PHE A 29 -34.41 -0.15 5.09
N ALA A 30 -34.49 -1.35 5.69
CA ALA A 30 -33.57 -2.44 5.40
C ALA A 30 -33.68 -2.95 3.95
N GLU A 31 -34.88 -2.95 3.38
CA GLU A 31 -35.14 -3.37 2.01
C GLU A 31 -34.44 -2.47 0.99
N GLU A 32 -34.51 -1.15 1.13
CA GLU A 32 -33.80 -0.25 0.22
C GLU A 32 -32.28 -0.30 0.41
N LEU A 33 -31.79 -0.44 1.65
CA LEU A 33 -30.38 -0.72 1.89
C LEU A 33 -29.93 -2.00 1.19
N PHE A 34 -30.76 -3.05 1.26
CA PHE A 34 -30.51 -4.32 0.61
C PHE A 34 -30.50 -4.19 -0.91
N ILE A 35 -31.47 -3.52 -1.52
CA ILE A 35 -31.50 -3.26 -2.97
C ILE A 35 -30.24 -2.51 -3.41
N SER A 36 -29.88 -1.44 -2.70
CA SER A 36 -28.69 -0.65 -3.01
C SER A 36 -27.40 -1.48 -2.88
N PHE A 37 -27.28 -2.29 -1.82
CA PHE A 37 -26.16 -3.20 -1.64
C PHE A 37 -26.11 -4.27 -2.74
N TRP A 38 -27.23 -4.94 -3.01
CA TRP A 38 -27.34 -6.07 -3.93
C TRP A 38 -27.05 -5.68 -5.38
N HIS A 39 -27.55 -4.51 -5.79
CA HIS A 39 -27.33 -3.96 -7.13
C HIS A 39 -26.09 -3.07 -7.23
N LYS A 40 -25.26 -3.02 -6.18
CA LYS A 40 -24.01 -2.23 -6.12
C LYS A 40 -24.23 -0.75 -6.45
N SER A 41 -25.35 -0.18 -5.99
CA SER A 41 -25.60 1.24 -6.13
C SER A 41 -24.66 2.02 -5.21
N ALA A 42 -24.10 3.14 -5.70
CA ALA A 42 -23.24 4.01 -4.90
C ALA A 42 -24.05 4.90 -3.92
N THR A 43 -25.18 4.42 -3.42
CA THR A 43 -26.09 5.23 -2.59
C THR A 43 -25.67 5.18 -1.13
N ILE A 44 -25.50 6.33 -0.50
CA ILE A 44 -25.06 6.43 0.90
C ILE A 44 -26.21 6.86 1.80
N TYR A 45 -26.40 6.17 2.93
CA TYR A 45 -27.51 6.40 3.84
C TYR A 45 -27.04 6.76 5.25
N LYS A 46 -27.82 7.59 5.93
CA LYS A 46 -27.74 7.84 7.37
C LYS A 46 -29.16 7.77 7.95
N LEU A 47 -29.32 7.01 9.01
CA LEU A 47 -30.51 6.93 9.84
C LEU A 47 -30.06 6.87 11.29
N ASN A 48 -30.05 8.01 11.97
CA ASN A 48 -29.49 8.10 13.32
C ASN A 48 -30.40 8.91 14.25
N TYR A 49 -30.67 8.34 15.42
CA TYR A 49 -31.37 9.03 16.50
C TYR A 49 -30.39 9.60 17.54
N ASN A 50 -30.36 10.92 17.65
CA ASN A 50 -29.60 11.61 18.69
C ASN A 50 -30.44 11.75 19.95
N LYS A 51 -30.14 10.91 20.96
CA LYS A 51 -30.84 10.91 22.25
C LYS A 51 -30.77 12.25 23.00
N LYS A 52 -29.63 12.95 22.94
CA LYS A 52 -29.45 14.22 23.66
C LYS A 52 -30.30 15.34 23.06
N LEU A 53 -30.45 15.33 21.74
CA LEU A 53 -31.23 16.33 21.01
C LEU A 53 -32.68 15.89 20.77
N ALA A 54 -33.05 14.67 21.18
CA ALA A 54 -34.32 14.03 20.84
C ALA A 54 -34.68 14.21 19.34
N THR A 55 -33.70 13.96 18.46
CA THR A 55 -33.80 14.27 17.03
C THR A 55 -33.40 13.06 16.19
N LEU A 56 -34.26 12.70 15.23
CA LEU A 56 -33.98 11.75 14.17
C LEU A 56 -33.41 12.48 12.96
N TYR A 57 -32.26 12.00 12.48
CA TYR A 57 -31.62 12.46 11.25
C TYR A 57 -31.69 11.36 10.20
N VAL A 58 -32.21 11.70 9.03
CA VAL A 58 -32.29 10.79 7.89
C VAL A 58 -31.71 11.47 6.67
N TYR A 59 -30.65 10.89 6.11
CA TYR A 59 -30.01 11.39 4.90
C TYR A 59 -29.82 10.23 3.92
N ALA A 60 -30.07 10.48 2.63
CA ALA A 60 -29.68 9.58 1.56
C ALA A 60 -29.02 10.39 0.45
N TYR A 61 -27.90 9.90 -0.08
CA TYR A 61 -27.14 10.48 -1.18
C TYR A 61 -27.09 9.48 -2.32
N TYR A 62 -27.80 9.77 -3.40
CA TYR A 62 -27.84 8.98 -4.62
C TYR A 62 -26.89 9.61 -5.63
N HIS A 63 -25.81 8.89 -6.01
CA HIS A 63 -24.86 9.37 -7.02
C HIS A 63 -25.56 9.72 -8.35
N TYR A 64 -26.60 8.95 -8.69
CA TYR A 64 -27.45 9.16 -9.85
C TYR A 64 -28.90 8.95 -9.41
N GLY A 65 -29.74 9.97 -9.55
CA GLY A 65 -31.15 9.87 -9.16
C GLY A 65 -32.03 10.87 -9.92
N SER A 66 -33.29 10.49 -10.11
CA SER A 66 -34.34 11.33 -10.68
C SER A 66 -35.40 11.67 -9.63
N SER A 67 -36.34 12.54 -9.99
CA SER A 67 -37.53 12.82 -9.16
C SER A 67 -38.30 11.52 -8.86
N GLU A 68 -38.46 10.66 -9.86
CA GLU A 68 -39.08 9.34 -9.72
C GLU A 68 -38.32 8.47 -8.71
N THR A 69 -36.99 8.37 -8.81
CA THR A 69 -36.17 7.62 -7.85
C THR A 69 -36.36 8.13 -6.41
N LEU A 70 -36.42 9.45 -6.22
CA LEU A 70 -36.60 10.07 -4.90
C LEU A 70 -37.98 9.79 -4.31
N GLN A 71 -39.02 9.80 -5.14
CA GLN A 71 -40.40 9.52 -4.72
C GLN A 71 -40.63 8.03 -4.48
N GLU A 72 -39.95 7.17 -5.23
CA GLU A 72 -40.02 5.72 -5.07
C GLU A 72 -39.21 5.20 -3.88
N SER A 73 -38.23 5.98 -3.39
CA SER A 73 -37.40 5.66 -2.23
C SER A 73 -38.25 5.20 -1.04
N LEU A 74 -37.92 4.01 -0.53
CA LEU A 74 -38.53 3.44 0.67
C LEU A 74 -38.16 4.24 1.91
N PHE A 75 -36.98 4.88 1.96
CA PHE A 75 -36.59 5.83 2.99
C PHE A 75 -37.54 7.03 3.02
N TYR A 76 -37.82 7.62 1.86
CA TYR A 76 -38.78 8.72 1.78
C TYR A 76 -40.19 8.27 2.23
N LYS A 77 -40.67 7.14 1.69
CA LYS A 77 -41.98 6.56 2.04
C LYS A 77 -42.10 6.18 3.53
N ALA A 78 -41.04 5.69 4.15
CA ALA A 78 -41.04 5.37 5.57
C ALA A 78 -41.08 6.64 6.43
N ILE A 79 -40.36 7.69 6.04
CA ILE A 79 -40.34 8.95 6.78
C ILE A 79 -41.66 9.71 6.69
N THR A 80 -42.35 9.67 5.55
CA THR A 80 -43.68 10.30 5.45
C THR A 80 -44.72 9.65 6.37
N LYS A 81 -44.53 8.37 6.76
CA LYS A 81 -45.38 7.65 7.74
C LYS A 81 -45.07 7.96 9.21
N ILE A 82 -44.13 8.87 9.53
CA ILE A 82 -43.72 9.12 10.92
C ILE A 82 -44.79 9.85 11.77
N ILE A 83 -45.73 10.54 11.13
CA ILE A 83 -46.72 11.42 11.78
C ILE A 83 -47.45 10.77 12.98
N PRO A 84 -47.99 9.54 12.90
CA PRO A 84 -48.74 8.93 14.00
C PRO A 84 -47.92 8.68 15.27
N PHE A 85 -46.59 8.76 15.17
CA PHE A 85 -45.67 8.55 16.29
C PHE A 85 -45.26 9.86 16.97
N LEU A 86 -45.52 11.01 16.33
CA LEU A 86 -45.06 12.30 16.81
C LEU A 86 -45.94 12.85 17.94
N ASP A 87 -45.29 13.53 18.88
CA ASP A 87 -45.97 14.34 19.89
C ASP A 87 -46.51 15.63 19.23
N ALA A 88 -47.57 16.24 19.78
CA ALA A 88 -48.28 17.36 19.15
C ALA A 88 -47.41 18.62 18.92
N ASP A 89 -46.34 18.77 19.68
CA ASP A 89 -45.34 19.85 19.60
C ASP A 89 -44.08 19.45 18.81
N SER A 90 -44.07 18.29 18.16
CA SER A 90 -42.96 17.86 17.32
C SER A 90 -42.80 18.78 16.11
N GLU A 91 -41.56 19.08 15.78
CA GLU A 91 -41.16 19.93 14.65
C GLU A 91 -40.11 19.21 13.80
N GLY A 92 -40.04 19.54 12.52
CA GLY A 92 -39.06 18.94 11.62
C GLY A 92 -39.36 19.17 10.16
N TYR A 93 -38.47 18.65 9.33
CA TYR A 93 -38.57 18.74 7.88
C TYR A 93 -38.15 17.45 7.19
N CYS A 94 -38.63 17.28 5.97
CA CYS A 94 -38.17 16.29 5.01
C CYS A 94 -38.15 16.94 3.63
N LEU A 95 -37.01 16.89 2.95
CA LEU A 95 -36.88 17.41 1.60
C LEU A 95 -36.14 16.43 0.70
N THR A 96 -36.45 16.49 -0.59
CA THR A 96 -35.74 15.77 -1.64
C THR A 96 -35.18 16.78 -2.64
N THR A 97 -33.97 16.55 -3.13
CA THR A 97 -33.28 17.46 -4.06
C THR A 97 -32.57 16.69 -5.15
N LEU A 98 -32.61 17.23 -6.36
CA LEU A 98 -31.87 16.73 -7.53
C LEU A 98 -30.45 17.30 -7.61
N ASP A 99 -30.08 18.20 -6.69
CA ASP A 99 -28.74 18.75 -6.57
C ASP A 99 -28.36 18.84 -5.08
N CYS A 100 -27.85 17.73 -4.55
CA CYS A 100 -27.44 17.63 -3.14
C CYS A 100 -26.25 18.52 -2.75
N LEU A 101 -25.43 18.91 -3.72
CA LEU A 101 -24.20 19.65 -3.44
C LEU A 101 -24.44 21.16 -3.40
N SER A 102 -25.52 21.65 -4.00
CA SER A 102 -25.85 23.08 -3.97
C SER A 102 -27.24 23.41 -3.42
N PHE A 103 -28.12 22.42 -3.27
CA PHE A 103 -29.53 22.61 -2.89
C PHE A 103 -30.24 23.60 -3.82
N SER A 104 -29.90 23.57 -5.11
CA SER A 104 -30.45 24.47 -6.13
C SER A 104 -31.81 23.99 -6.67
N ASN A 105 -32.04 22.68 -6.69
CA ASN A 105 -33.18 22.05 -7.34
C ASN A 105 -33.90 21.07 -6.38
N PHE A 106 -35.05 21.48 -5.84
CA PHE A 106 -35.84 20.66 -4.92
C PHE A 106 -36.99 20.00 -5.65
N ASP A 107 -37.22 18.72 -5.32
CA ASP A 107 -38.36 17.96 -5.81
C ASP A 107 -39.53 18.04 -4.82
N VAL A 108 -39.28 17.74 -3.54
CA VAL A 108 -40.27 17.83 -2.46
C VAL A 108 -39.72 18.62 -1.27
N GLN A 109 -40.56 19.45 -0.64
CA GLN A 109 -40.24 20.19 0.59
C GLN A 109 -41.40 20.09 1.59
N LEU A 110 -41.23 19.28 2.63
CA LEU A 110 -42.23 19.05 3.68
C LEU A 110 -41.74 19.60 5.02
N GLN A 111 -42.66 20.22 5.75
CA GLN A 111 -42.47 20.67 7.13
C GLN A 111 -43.55 20.08 8.04
N ILE A 112 -43.20 19.79 9.29
CA ILE A 112 -44.17 19.33 10.29
C ILE A 112 -44.79 20.55 10.96
N GLU A 113 -46.09 20.73 10.78
CA GLU A 113 -46.86 21.76 11.47
C GLU A 113 -48.06 21.13 12.15
N LYS A 114 -48.20 21.28 13.48
CA LYS A 114 -49.32 20.73 14.28
C LYS A 114 -49.53 19.22 14.07
N GLY A 115 -48.43 18.47 13.96
CA GLY A 115 -48.49 17.02 13.80
C GLY A 115 -49.00 16.54 12.43
N ILE A 116 -48.87 17.34 11.37
CA ILE A 116 -49.09 16.91 9.99
C ILE A 116 -47.95 17.39 9.08
N TRP A 117 -47.67 16.63 8.01
CA TRP A 117 -46.80 17.10 6.95
C TRP A 117 -47.53 18.15 6.12
N LYS A 118 -46.89 19.30 5.91
CA LYS A 118 -47.32 20.33 4.96
C LYS A 118 -46.24 20.57 3.93
N GLU A 119 -46.67 20.66 2.68
CA GLU A 119 -45.78 21.04 1.59
C GLU A 119 -45.62 22.56 1.56
N GLN A 120 -44.41 23.03 1.84
CA GLN A 120 -44.09 24.45 1.90
C GLN A 120 -42.62 24.70 1.53
N PRO A 121 -42.33 25.65 0.63
CA PRO A 121 -40.96 26.00 0.28
C PRO A 121 -40.18 26.56 1.49
N PHE A 122 -38.92 26.15 1.64
CA PHE A 122 -38.00 26.78 2.58
C PHE A 122 -37.54 28.14 2.07
N SER A 123 -37.43 29.12 2.97
CA SER A 123 -36.76 30.39 2.70
C SER A 123 -35.27 30.18 2.42
N THR A 124 -34.63 31.15 1.76
CA THR A 124 -33.19 31.10 1.46
C THR A 124 -32.32 30.90 2.71
N ALA A 125 -32.68 31.55 3.83
CA ALA A 125 -31.95 31.42 5.08
C ALA A 125 -32.07 30.00 5.67
N GLU A 126 -33.27 29.41 5.63
CA GLU A 126 -33.51 28.03 6.07
C GLU A 126 -32.75 27.03 5.20
N ARG A 127 -32.79 27.18 3.87
CA ARG A 127 -32.03 26.32 2.95
C ARG A 127 -30.54 26.33 3.25
N GLN A 128 -29.97 27.51 3.45
CA GLN A 128 -28.55 27.65 3.80
C GLN A 128 -28.22 27.02 5.16
N ALA A 129 -29.12 27.13 6.15
CA ALA A 129 -28.94 26.50 7.45
C ALA A 129 -29.00 24.96 7.36
N ILE A 130 -30.00 24.43 6.65
CA ILE A 130 -30.14 22.99 6.41
C ILE A 130 -28.92 22.44 5.66
N TYR A 131 -28.48 23.14 4.61
CA TYR A 131 -27.30 22.76 3.83
C TYR A 131 -26.05 22.70 4.71
N LYS A 132 -25.76 23.76 5.49
CA LYS A 132 -24.60 23.78 6.41
C LYS A 132 -24.64 22.67 7.45
N GLU A 133 -25.82 22.39 8.01
CA GLU A 133 -25.98 21.28 8.98
C GLU A 133 -25.75 19.93 8.30
N THR A 134 -26.36 19.71 7.13
CA THR A 134 -26.24 18.45 6.36
C THR A 134 -24.81 18.22 5.91
N GLN A 135 -24.11 19.27 5.45
CA GLN A 135 -22.72 19.21 5.06
C GLN A 135 -21.83 18.75 6.23
N LYS A 136 -22.01 19.36 7.41
CA LYS A 136 -21.27 18.96 8.63
C LYS A 136 -21.62 17.56 9.12
N GLN A 137 -22.89 17.17 9.05
CA GLN A 137 -23.41 15.94 9.63
C GLN A 137 -23.22 14.72 8.72
N PHE A 138 -23.10 14.93 7.41
CA PHE A 138 -23.15 13.88 6.40
C PHE A 138 -22.19 14.13 5.22
N PHE A 139 -22.38 15.17 4.39
CA PHE A 139 -21.65 15.30 3.12
C PHE A 139 -20.12 15.37 3.27
N ASN A 140 -19.58 16.12 4.24
CA ASN A 140 -18.13 16.17 4.49
C ASN A 140 -17.52 14.81 4.85
N LYS A 141 -18.34 13.84 5.28
CA LYS A 141 -17.88 12.49 5.62
C LYS A 141 -17.91 11.54 4.42
N ILE A 142 -18.60 11.92 3.34
CA ILE A 142 -18.87 11.03 2.21
C ILE A 142 -18.33 11.54 0.86
N GLU A 143 -17.88 12.79 0.79
CA GLU A 143 -17.38 13.45 -0.43
C GLU A 143 -16.18 12.74 -1.09
N ASN A 144 -15.44 11.92 -0.33
CA ASN A 144 -14.26 11.18 -0.80
C ASN A 144 -14.40 9.64 -0.69
N VAL A 145 -15.63 9.13 -0.65
CA VAL A 145 -15.85 7.67 -0.55
C VAL A 145 -15.71 7.04 -1.93
N SER A 146 -14.59 6.35 -2.16
CA SER A 146 -14.35 5.55 -3.36
C SER A 146 -14.87 4.11 -3.27
N ASP A 147 -14.99 3.55 -2.06
CA ASP A 147 -15.56 2.23 -1.79
C ASP A 147 -16.70 2.35 -0.77
N TYR A 148 -17.94 2.24 -1.26
CA TYR A 148 -19.13 2.31 -0.45
C TYR A 148 -19.25 1.17 0.57
N THR A 149 -18.88 -0.05 0.19
CA THR A 149 -18.98 -1.23 1.04
C THR A 149 -18.00 -1.13 2.22
N ALA A 150 -16.78 -0.66 1.95
CA ALA A 150 -15.81 -0.37 3.01
C ALA A 150 -16.30 0.77 3.92
N PHE A 151 -16.81 1.86 3.34
CA PHE A 151 -17.36 2.98 4.11
C PHE A 151 -18.49 2.54 5.04
N PHE A 152 -19.46 1.77 4.53
CA PHE A 152 -20.58 1.24 5.30
C PHE A 152 -20.11 0.37 6.47
N ASN A 153 -19.18 -0.55 6.20
CA ASN A 153 -18.62 -1.43 7.22
C ASN A 153 -17.86 -0.67 8.32
N ALA A 154 -17.13 0.39 7.96
CA ALA A 154 -16.43 1.25 8.90
C ALA A 154 -17.38 2.16 9.70
N ASN A 155 -18.54 2.49 9.14
CA ASN A 155 -19.48 3.49 9.68
C ASN A 155 -20.84 2.90 10.06
N ARG A 156 -20.86 1.70 10.65
CA ARG A 156 -22.10 1.04 11.13
C ARG A 156 -22.97 1.92 12.04
N THR A 157 -22.40 2.93 12.68
CA THR A 157 -23.12 3.92 13.52
C THR A 157 -23.97 4.94 12.73
N PHE A 158 -23.86 4.95 11.40
CA PHE A 158 -24.69 5.80 10.54
C PHE A 158 -26.13 5.29 10.47
N LEU A 159 -26.36 4.01 10.74
CA LEU A 159 -27.68 3.38 10.72
C LEU A 159 -28.09 2.89 12.11
N ASP A 160 -29.39 2.79 12.32
CA ASP A 160 -29.93 2.17 13.53
C ASP A 160 -29.68 0.66 13.55
N ALA A 161 -29.32 0.13 14.72
CA ALA A 161 -29.01 -1.29 14.90
C ALA A 161 -30.19 -2.21 14.54
N THR A 162 -31.43 -1.76 14.69
CA THR A 162 -32.64 -2.51 14.33
C THR A 162 -32.75 -2.69 12.82
N VAL A 163 -32.46 -1.63 12.06
CA VAL A 163 -32.45 -1.65 10.59
C VAL A 163 -31.32 -2.53 10.09
N LEU A 164 -30.11 -2.38 10.64
CA LEU A 164 -28.98 -3.23 10.30
C LEU A 164 -29.31 -4.71 10.52
N LYS A 165 -29.95 -5.06 11.64
CA LYS A 165 -30.35 -6.45 11.89
C LYS A 165 -31.31 -7.00 10.83
N GLN A 166 -32.28 -6.20 10.37
CA GLN A 166 -33.20 -6.62 9.30
C GLN A 166 -32.50 -6.72 7.94
N PHE A 167 -31.59 -5.80 7.64
CA PHE A 167 -30.76 -5.84 6.44
C PHE A 167 -29.91 -7.12 6.38
N GLU A 168 -29.29 -7.50 7.50
CA GLU A 168 -28.51 -8.75 7.58
C GLU A 168 -29.36 -10.00 7.34
N ILE A 169 -30.62 -10.00 7.79
CA ILE A 169 -31.57 -11.09 7.50
C ILE A 169 -31.87 -11.16 6.00
N LEU A 170 -32.23 -10.03 5.37
CA LEU A 170 -32.52 -9.98 3.93
C LEU A 170 -31.31 -10.39 3.09
N ARG A 171 -30.11 -9.93 3.48
CA ARG A 171 -28.84 -10.28 2.85
C ARG A 171 -28.60 -11.79 2.90
N GLU A 172 -28.83 -12.41 4.06
CA GLU A 172 -28.65 -13.84 4.26
C GLU A 172 -29.71 -14.67 3.50
N GLU A 173 -30.97 -14.24 3.51
CA GLU A 173 -32.06 -14.89 2.74
C GLU A 173 -31.76 -14.88 1.24
N ALA A 174 -31.34 -13.73 0.71
CA ALA A 174 -30.96 -13.59 -0.70
C ALA A 174 -29.73 -14.46 -1.03
N ARG A 175 -28.71 -14.47 -0.17
CA ARG A 175 -27.54 -15.35 -0.33
C ARG A 175 -27.95 -16.82 -0.38
N ILE A 176 -28.71 -17.30 0.60
CA ILE A 176 -29.19 -18.70 0.64
C ILE A 176 -29.98 -19.04 -0.61
N LYS A 177 -30.84 -18.12 -1.08
CA LYS A 177 -31.58 -18.29 -2.33
C LYS A 177 -30.64 -18.42 -3.53
N THR A 178 -29.68 -17.51 -3.67
CA THR A 178 -28.67 -17.54 -4.74
C THR A 178 -27.83 -18.83 -4.69
N ILE A 179 -27.51 -19.35 -3.51
CA ILE A 179 -26.80 -20.64 -3.40
C ILE A 179 -27.69 -21.79 -3.87
N LYS A 180 -28.91 -21.89 -3.35
CA LYS A 180 -29.84 -22.96 -3.72
C LYS A 180 -30.18 -22.96 -5.21
N GLU A 181 -30.34 -21.78 -5.81
CA GLU A 181 -30.76 -21.61 -7.19
C GLU A 181 -29.57 -21.47 -8.16
N GLY A 182 -28.41 -21.01 -7.71
CA GLY A 182 -27.30 -20.59 -8.58
C GLY A 182 -26.07 -21.50 -8.56
N LEU A 183 -25.94 -22.44 -7.62
CA LEU A 183 -24.77 -23.33 -7.57
C LEU A 183 -24.55 -24.10 -8.87
N HIS A 184 -25.63 -24.52 -9.54
CA HIS A 184 -25.55 -25.26 -10.81
C HIS A 184 -25.23 -24.38 -12.03
N LEU A 185 -25.31 -23.06 -11.89
CA LEU A 185 -25.02 -22.07 -12.93
C LEU A 185 -23.58 -21.52 -12.82
N ALA A 186 -22.91 -21.77 -11.69
CA ALA A 186 -21.55 -21.30 -11.46
C ALA A 186 -20.57 -21.97 -12.43
N THR A 187 -19.66 -21.18 -12.99
CA THR A 187 -18.58 -21.64 -13.88
C THR A 187 -17.25 -21.03 -13.44
N ALA A 188 -16.14 -21.43 -14.05
CA ALA A 188 -14.83 -20.78 -13.80
C ALA A 188 -14.79 -19.31 -14.23
N LEU A 189 -15.59 -18.92 -15.23
CA LEU A 189 -15.66 -17.55 -15.73
C LEU A 189 -16.69 -16.71 -15.00
N GLN A 190 -17.72 -17.36 -14.45
CA GLN A 190 -18.74 -16.75 -13.63
C GLN A 190 -18.82 -17.49 -12.30
N PRO A 191 -17.78 -17.40 -11.45
CA PRO A 191 -17.81 -18.04 -10.16
C PRO A 191 -18.86 -17.37 -9.29
N LEU A 192 -19.58 -18.19 -8.53
CA LEU A 192 -20.52 -17.70 -7.54
C LEU A 192 -19.77 -17.32 -6.27
N GLU A 193 -19.77 -16.04 -5.92
CA GLU A 193 -19.28 -15.59 -4.62
C GLU A 193 -20.28 -16.01 -3.52
N LEU A 194 -19.86 -16.94 -2.66
CA LEU A 194 -20.69 -17.43 -1.55
C LEU A 194 -20.59 -16.52 -0.33
N PHE A 195 -19.38 -16.02 -0.06
CA PHE A 195 -19.04 -15.04 0.96
C PHE A 195 -17.89 -14.18 0.47
N LYS A 196 -17.64 -13.03 1.10
CA LYS A 196 -16.54 -12.14 0.68
C LYS A 196 -15.21 -12.89 0.61
N GLY A 197 -14.63 -12.98 -0.58
CA GLY A 197 -13.35 -13.69 -0.81
C GLY A 197 -13.47 -15.22 -0.92
N TYR A 198 -14.69 -15.78 -0.90
CA TYR A 198 -14.95 -17.22 -1.01
C TYR A 198 -15.91 -17.50 -2.17
N PHE A 199 -15.46 -18.33 -3.09
CA PHE A 199 -16.07 -18.51 -4.40
C PHE A 199 -16.28 -19.99 -4.71
N TYR A 200 -17.30 -20.28 -5.51
CA TYR A 200 -17.55 -21.59 -6.09
C TYR A 200 -17.63 -21.47 -7.61
N ASN A 201 -16.82 -22.23 -8.32
CA ASN A 201 -16.75 -22.16 -9.79
C ASN A 201 -17.53 -23.26 -10.54
N GLY A 202 -18.45 -23.94 -9.86
CA GLY A 202 -19.14 -25.12 -10.41
C GLY A 202 -18.47 -26.45 -10.11
N THR A 203 -17.19 -26.45 -9.69
CA THR A 203 -16.43 -27.68 -9.38
C THR A 203 -15.73 -27.65 -8.03
N LYS A 204 -15.15 -26.50 -7.66
CA LYS A 204 -14.32 -26.31 -6.48
C LYS A 204 -14.83 -25.12 -5.68
N PHE A 205 -14.80 -25.26 -4.36
CA PHE A 205 -14.95 -24.15 -3.43
C PHE A 205 -13.58 -23.64 -3.03
N TYR A 206 -13.34 -22.33 -3.14
CA TYR A 206 -12.02 -21.75 -2.92
C TYR A 206 -12.08 -20.36 -2.29
N HIS A 207 -11.01 -20.00 -1.58
CA HIS A 207 -10.75 -18.64 -1.13
C HIS A 207 -9.79 -17.96 -2.11
N CYS A 208 -10.08 -16.71 -2.46
CA CYS A 208 -9.21 -15.83 -3.23
C CYS A 208 -9.10 -14.48 -2.52
N ASN A 209 -7.86 -14.07 -2.19
CA ASN A 209 -7.60 -12.76 -1.58
C ASN A 209 -7.53 -11.61 -2.61
N GLY A 210 -7.70 -11.93 -3.89
CA GLY A 210 -7.60 -11.02 -5.03
C GLY A 210 -6.20 -10.44 -5.27
N ARG A 211 -5.14 -11.04 -4.74
CA ARG A 211 -3.76 -10.62 -5.05
C ARG A 211 -2.93 -11.76 -5.63
N ASP A 212 -2.87 -12.89 -4.93
CA ASP A 212 -1.93 -13.97 -5.22
C ASP A 212 -2.30 -15.33 -4.60
N ALA A 213 -3.20 -15.37 -3.62
CA ALA A 213 -3.48 -16.57 -2.86
C ALA A 213 -4.84 -17.17 -3.23
N ILE A 214 -4.78 -18.37 -3.82
CA ILE A 214 -5.94 -19.25 -4.04
C ILE A 214 -5.79 -20.48 -3.16
N THR A 215 -6.80 -20.77 -2.34
CA THR A 215 -6.85 -22.00 -1.54
C THR A 215 -8.15 -22.74 -1.79
N TYR A 216 -8.04 -24.01 -2.15
CA TYR A 216 -9.20 -24.89 -2.29
C TYR A 216 -9.60 -25.47 -0.93
N PHE A 217 -10.89 -25.69 -0.77
CA PHE A 217 -11.45 -26.40 0.36
C PHE A 217 -12.16 -27.66 -0.13
N GLU A 218 -11.96 -28.75 0.59
CA GLU A 218 -12.53 -30.05 0.23
C GLU A 218 -13.60 -30.45 1.25
N ASN A 219 -14.55 -31.27 0.78
CA ASN A 219 -15.62 -31.84 1.60
C ASN A 219 -16.49 -30.82 2.35
N CYS A 220 -16.63 -29.59 1.81
CA CYS A 220 -17.50 -28.57 2.36
C CYS A 220 -18.94 -28.73 1.84
N ASN A 221 -19.92 -28.80 2.75
CA ASN A 221 -21.31 -28.70 2.35
C ASN A 221 -21.70 -27.24 2.11
N LEU A 222 -21.68 -26.81 0.84
CA LEU A 222 -21.99 -25.42 0.45
C LEU A 222 -23.43 -25.01 0.77
N GLN A 223 -24.37 -25.96 0.87
CA GLN A 223 -25.77 -25.66 1.21
C GLN A 223 -25.95 -25.31 2.70
N ASP A 224 -25.12 -25.90 3.56
CA ASP A 224 -25.16 -25.68 5.02
C ASP A 224 -24.11 -24.64 5.47
N LEU A 225 -23.38 -24.04 4.52
CA LEU A 225 -22.31 -23.10 4.79
C LEU A 225 -22.87 -21.76 5.32
N VAL A 226 -22.42 -21.38 6.51
CA VAL A 226 -22.85 -20.18 7.24
C VAL A 226 -21.67 -19.34 7.71
N GLU A 227 -21.86 -18.02 7.77
CA GLU A 227 -20.89 -17.08 8.36
C GLU A 227 -21.05 -17.01 9.88
N THR A 228 -19.92 -16.95 10.58
CA THR A 228 -19.82 -16.85 12.04
C THR A 228 -18.88 -15.71 12.43
N SER A 229 -18.79 -15.39 13.72
CA SER A 229 -17.88 -14.33 14.21
C SER A 229 -16.38 -14.63 14.04
N TYR A 230 -16.05 -15.87 13.67
CA TYR A 230 -14.68 -16.34 13.48
C TYR A 230 -14.33 -16.71 12.05
N GLY A 231 -15.31 -16.89 11.16
CA GLY A 231 -15.10 -17.38 9.79
C GLY A 231 -16.35 -18.08 9.27
N LEU A 232 -16.19 -19.13 8.46
CA LEU A 232 -17.29 -19.93 7.92
C LEU A 232 -17.36 -21.32 8.57
N THR A 233 -18.54 -21.93 8.56
CA THR A 233 -18.69 -23.34 8.91
C THR A 233 -19.83 -23.99 8.15
N ASP A 234 -19.69 -25.26 7.82
CA ASP A 234 -20.72 -26.12 7.22
C ASP A 234 -21.27 -27.16 8.22
N GLY A 235 -20.97 -27.01 9.51
CA GLY A 235 -21.35 -27.99 10.54
C GLY A 235 -20.31 -29.08 10.81
N ASN A 236 -19.39 -29.33 9.88
CA ASN A 236 -18.33 -30.36 10.01
C ASN A 236 -16.91 -29.76 10.00
N SER A 237 -16.76 -28.61 9.35
CA SER A 237 -15.50 -27.91 9.17
C SER A 237 -15.63 -26.44 9.51
N ILE A 238 -14.49 -25.83 9.83
CA ILE A 238 -14.35 -24.42 10.18
C ILE A 238 -13.32 -23.82 9.26
N ILE A 239 -13.69 -22.74 8.59
CA ILE A 239 -12.86 -22.09 7.57
C ILE A 239 -12.58 -20.67 8.03
N ILE A 240 -11.30 -20.32 8.16
CA ILE A 240 -10.87 -19.00 8.63
C ILE A 240 -9.75 -18.54 7.70
N GLY A 241 -10.07 -17.51 6.91
CA GLY A 241 -9.19 -17.02 5.84
C GLY A 241 -8.90 -18.13 4.84
N ASN A 242 -7.64 -18.50 4.71
CA ASN A 242 -7.17 -19.51 3.77
C ASN A 242 -6.94 -20.90 4.41
N LYS A 243 -7.45 -21.15 5.61
CA LYS A 243 -7.28 -22.44 6.33
C LYS A 243 -8.62 -23.09 6.65
N GLN A 244 -8.65 -24.42 6.58
CA GLN A 244 -9.78 -25.26 6.97
C GLN A 244 -9.36 -26.21 8.10
N LEU A 245 -10.20 -26.29 9.13
CA LEU A 245 -10.05 -27.19 10.27
C LEU A 245 -11.27 -28.11 10.35
N ILE A 246 -11.05 -29.41 10.54
CA ILE A 246 -12.12 -30.37 10.84
C ILE A 246 -12.39 -30.29 12.34
N ALA A 247 -13.48 -29.63 12.73
CA ALA A 247 -13.84 -29.44 14.12
C ALA A 247 -15.35 -29.22 14.27
N ASP A 248 -15.93 -29.71 15.37
CA ASP A 248 -17.33 -29.45 15.71
C ASP A 248 -17.52 -27.96 16.04
N PRO A 249 -18.30 -27.22 15.24
CA PRO A 249 -18.53 -25.78 15.44
C PRO A 249 -19.19 -25.45 16.77
N LYS A 250 -19.91 -26.40 17.39
CA LYS A 250 -20.53 -26.21 18.72
C LYS A 250 -19.49 -26.15 19.83
N SER A 251 -18.36 -26.82 19.64
CA SER A 251 -17.25 -26.84 20.60
C SER A 251 -16.20 -25.76 20.33
N PHE A 252 -16.20 -25.20 19.12
CA PHE A 252 -15.20 -24.23 18.68
C PHE A 252 -15.45 -22.84 19.26
N LYS A 253 -14.38 -22.20 19.73
CA LYS A 253 -14.42 -20.86 20.33
C LYS A 253 -13.30 -20.00 19.80
N LYS A 254 -13.65 -18.79 19.34
CA LYS A 254 -12.71 -17.69 19.14
C LYS A 254 -12.64 -16.86 20.40
N LEU A 255 -11.46 -16.82 21.01
CA LEU A 255 -11.16 -15.99 22.16
C LEU A 255 -10.37 -14.78 21.69
N HIS A 256 -11.02 -13.63 21.59
CA HIS A 256 -10.44 -12.41 21.01
C HIS A 256 -10.64 -11.19 21.90
N LYS A 257 -9.57 -10.45 22.16
CA LYS A 257 -9.60 -9.09 22.72
C LYS A 257 -8.41 -8.28 22.20
N PHE A 258 -8.66 -7.07 21.71
CA PHE A 258 -7.64 -6.18 21.16
C PHE A 258 -6.78 -6.89 20.10
N TYR A 259 -5.47 -7.01 20.32
CA TYR A 259 -4.50 -7.61 19.41
C TYR A 259 -4.23 -9.09 19.75
N THR A 260 -4.98 -9.71 20.65
CA THR A 260 -4.75 -11.12 21.06
C THR A 260 -5.92 -11.99 20.63
N THR A 261 -5.64 -13.01 19.82
CA THR A 261 -6.61 -13.98 19.32
C THR A 261 -6.11 -15.40 19.54
N PHE A 262 -6.98 -16.26 20.05
CA PHE A 262 -6.78 -17.71 20.10
C PHE A 262 -8.03 -18.42 19.61
N TYR A 263 -7.86 -19.62 19.05
CA TYR A 263 -8.94 -20.50 18.67
C TYR A 263 -8.86 -21.79 19.48
N VAL A 264 -9.99 -22.28 19.99
CA VAL A 264 -10.04 -23.44 20.88
C VAL A 264 -11.07 -24.43 20.36
N THR A 265 -10.68 -25.68 20.16
CA THR A 265 -11.59 -26.81 19.91
C THR A 265 -11.81 -27.59 21.22
N ALA A 266 -12.53 -28.71 21.17
CA ALA A 266 -12.65 -29.60 22.33
C ALA A 266 -11.30 -30.20 22.80
N THR A 267 -10.30 -30.27 21.92
CA THR A 267 -9.05 -31.00 22.14
C THR A 267 -7.78 -30.19 21.94
N ASN A 268 -7.82 -29.12 21.14
CA ASN A 268 -6.63 -28.38 20.71
C ASN A 268 -6.84 -26.87 20.87
N VAL A 269 -5.73 -26.15 20.92
CA VAL A 269 -5.68 -24.69 20.90
C VAL A 269 -4.81 -24.24 19.74
N TYR A 270 -5.19 -23.15 19.09
CA TYR A 270 -4.47 -22.57 17.97
C TYR A 270 -4.21 -21.08 18.20
N ASP A 271 -3.08 -20.62 17.67
CA ASP A 271 -2.71 -19.20 17.63
C ASP A 271 -3.56 -18.41 16.61
N GLU A 272 -3.30 -17.11 16.46
CA GLU A 272 -4.05 -16.26 15.53
C GLU A 272 -3.85 -16.66 14.05
N GLN A 273 -2.73 -17.30 13.72
CA GLN A 273 -2.42 -17.86 12.40
C GLN A 273 -3.00 -19.27 12.21
N LEU A 274 -3.73 -19.82 13.19
CA LEU A 274 -4.27 -21.18 13.21
C LEU A 274 -3.18 -22.26 13.15
N ASN A 275 -2.03 -22.01 13.77
CA ASN A 275 -1.07 -23.07 14.06
C ASN A 275 -1.40 -23.67 15.41
N GLU A 276 -1.33 -25.00 15.50
CA GLU A 276 -1.60 -25.70 16.75
C GLU A 276 -0.55 -25.34 17.81
N MET A 277 -1.03 -25.04 19.01
CA MET A 277 -0.19 -24.76 20.17
C MET A 277 0.03 -26.06 20.94
N GLU A 278 1.06 -26.82 20.54
CA GLU A 278 1.38 -28.10 21.15
C GLU A 278 1.51 -28.00 22.69
N GLY A 279 0.87 -28.94 23.40
CA GLY A 279 0.89 -29.00 24.86
C GLY A 279 -0.11 -28.07 25.56
N ALA A 280 -0.89 -27.28 24.81
CA ALA A 280 -1.97 -26.48 25.39
C ALA A 280 -3.17 -27.31 25.82
N ASP A 281 -3.64 -27.08 27.04
CA ASP A 281 -4.83 -27.75 27.56
C ASP A 281 -6.11 -27.01 27.17
N ALA A 282 -6.71 -27.44 26.06
CA ALA A 282 -7.95 -26.88 25.52
C ALA A 282 -9.12 -26.84 26.52
N LYS A 283 -9.17 -27.76 27.50
CA LYS A 283 -10.28 -27.82 28.47
C LYS A 283 -10.24 -26.67 29.47
N THR A 284 -9.04 -26.26 29.86
CA THR A 284 -8.83 -25.19 30.86
C THR A 284 -8.39 -23.87 30.24
N PHE A 285 -8.15 -23.86 28.92
CA PHE A 285 -7.70 -22.67 28.21
C PHE A 285 -8.70 -21.52 28.29
N LYS A 286 -8.19 -20.33 28.60
CA LYS A 286 -8.95 -19.08 28.63
C LYS A 286 -8.08 -17.92 28.15
N LEU A 287 -8.74 -16.90 27.61
CA LEU A 287 -8.13 -15.60 27.40
C LEU A 287 -8.23 -14.79 28.70
N ALA A 288 -7.14 -14.77 29.45
CA ALA A 288 -7.04 -14.05 30.71
C ALA A 288 -6.84 -12.55 30.47
N THR A 289 -7.20 -11.76 31.49
CA THR A 289 -7.00 -10.30 31.47
C THR A 289 -6.35 -9.89 32.77
N TYR A 290 -5.17 -9.27 32.68
CA TYR A 290 -4.53 -8.62 33.82
C TYR A 290 -4.85 -7.11 33.77
N LYS A 291 -5.58 -6.62 34.77
CA LYS A 291 -5.93 -5.20 34.88
C LYS A 291 -4.74 -4.42 35.42
N ARG A 292 -4.32 -3.39 34.70
CA ARG A 292 -3.32 -2.41 35.17
C ARG A 292 -3.96 -1.05 35.34
N GLU A 293 -3.23 -0.12 35.94
CA GLU A 293 -3.68 1.26 36.15
C GLU A 293 -3.92 2.01 34.84
N ILE A 294 -3.10 1.76 33.82
CA ILE A 294 -3.10 2.50 32.55
C ILE A 294 -3.68 1.73 31.37
N SER A 295 -3.69 0.39 31.41
CA SER A 295 -4.24 -0.46 30.33
C SER A 295 -4.30 -1.94 30.72
N ASN A 296 -5.11 -2.75 30.03
CA ASN A 296 -5.20 -4.19 30.29
C ASN A 296 -4.16 -4.96 29.46
N VAL A 297 -3.64 -6.07 30.03
CA VAL A 297 -2.86 -7.08 29.29
C VAL A 297 -3.73 -8.29 29.04
N TYR A 298 -3.75 -8.76 27.79
CA TYR A 298 -4.46 -9.96 27.37
C TYR A 298 -3.44 -11.05 27.02
N TYR A 299 -3.67 -12.25 27.55
CA TYR A 299 -2.78 -13.41 27.38
C TYR A 299 -3.57 -14.72 27.44
N GLY A 300 -3.08 -15.76 26.79
CA GLY A 300 -3.64 -17.10 26.91
C GLY A 300 -3.17 -17.77 28.19
N GLU A 301 -4.03 -18.54 28.84
CA GLU A 301 -3.69 -19.26 30.07
C GLU A 301 -4.45 -20.59 30.09
N ASP A 302 -3.76 -21.68 30.42
CA ASP A 302 -4.37 -22.97 30.75
C ASP A 302 -3.93 -23.45 32.14
N ALA A 303 -4.18 -24.70 32.52
CA ALA A 303 -3.79 -25.23 33.83
C ALA A 303 -2.29 -25.09 34.15
N ASN A 304 -1.42 -25.24 33.14
CA ASN A 304 0.03 -25.41 33.33
C ASN A 304 0.85 -24.26 32.74
N HIS A 305 0.32 -23.54 31.77
CA HIS A 305 1.05 -22.59 30.94
C HIS A 305 0.39 -21.22 30.83
N ILE A 306 1.23 -20.24 30.49
CA ILE A 306 0.88 -18.90 30.05
C ILE A 306 1.39 -18.74 28.61
N TYR A 307 0.57 -18.13 27.76
CA TYR A 307 0.84 -17.89 26.36
C TYR A 307 0.82 -16.39 26.11
N PHE A 308 2.01 -15.82 25.90
CA PHE A 308 2.21 -14.39 25.80
C PHE A 308 3.22 -14.08 24.70
N LEU A 309 2.81 -13.27 23.71
CA LEU A 309 3.68 -12.85 22.59
C LEU A 309 4.37 -14.01 21.86
N GLY A 310 3.61 -15.05 21.52
CA GLY A 310 4.13 -16.24 20.85
C GLY A 310 4.98 -17.16 21.73
N LYS A 311 5.17 -16.84 23.01
CA LYS A 311 5.92 -17.68 23.96
C LYS A 311 4.99 -18.48 24.86
N THR A 312 5.26 -19.79 24.94
CA THR A 312 4.71 -20.68 25.96
C THR A 312 5.61 -20.68 27.20
N ILE A 313 5.04 -20.36 28.35
CA ILE A 313 5.76 -20.21 29.63
C ILE A 313 5.10 -21.09 30.67
N SER A 314 5.87 -22.00 31.28
CA SER A 314 5.38 -22.84 32.39
C SER A 314 5.09 -22.00 33.64
N LYS A 315 3.89 -22.15 34.20
CA LYS A 315 3.49 -21.52 35.47
C LYS A 315 4.33 -22.01 36.64
N GLU A 316 4.73 -23.28 36.63
CA GLU A 316 5.60 -23.83 37.66
C GLU A 316 6.98 -23.15 37.64
N ALA A 317 7.50 -22.92 36.44
CA ALA A 317 8.79 -22.26 36.22
C ALA A 317 8.73 -20.75 36.48
N LEU A 318 7.57 -20.11 36.26
CA LEU A 318 7.38 -18.67 36.49
C LEU A 318 7.05 -18.34 37.95
N GLY A 319 6.29 -19.21 38.62
CA GLY A 319 5.70 -18.95 39.93
C GLY A 319 4.48 -18.03 39.86
N THR A 320 4.13 -17.39 40.99
CA THR A 320 3.11 -16.32 41.01
C THR A 320 3.63 -15.13 40.21
N PHE A 321 2.78 -14.50 39.41
CA PHE A 321 3.23 -13.48 38.45
C PHE A 321 2.34 -12.25 38.40
N SER A 322 2.89 -11.20 37.80
CA SER A 322 2.24 -9.91 37.53
C SER A 322 2.78 -9.32 36.22
N PHE A 323 2.08 -8.32 35.68
CA PHE A 323 2.57 -7.56 34.52
C PHE A 323 2.87 -6.12 34.93
N SER A 324 3.95 -5.54 34.40
CA SER A 324 4.30 -4.13 34.64
C SER A 324 3.37 -3.16 33.91
N ASN A 325 3.31 -1.91 34.39
CA ASN A 325 2.63 -0.80 33.73
C ASN A 325 3.49 -0.30 32.55
N SER A 326 3.18 -0.72 31.32
CA SER A 326 3.77 -0.22 30.08
C SER A 326 2.69 0.00 29.01
N LEU A 327 2.84 1.03 28.18
CA LEU A 327 1.88 1.37 27.12
C LEU A 327 2.07 0.52 25.86
N PHE A 328 3.29 0.08 25.55
CA PHE A 328 3.61 -0.69 24.35
C PHE A 328 3.64 -2.20 24.65
N TYR A 329 3.17 -3.02 23.70
CA TYR A 329 2.85 -4.43 23.94
C TYR A 329 4.10 -5.34 24.05
N ASP A 330 5.16 -5.03 23.30
CA ASP A 330 6.46 -5.71 23.35
C ASP A 330 7.38 -5.22 24.50
N GLU A 331 6.97 -4.13 25.16
CA GLU A 331 7.68 -3.51 26.29
C GLU A 331 7.05 -3.85 27.65
N ILE A 332 6.22 -4.90 27.71
CA ILE A 332 5.58 -5.35 28.96
C ILE A 332 6.51 -6.34 29.66
N LEU A 333 6.79 -6.08 30.94
CA LEU A 333 7.49 -7.04 31.80
C LEU A 333 6.47 -8.02 32.39
N LEU A 334 6.69 -9.31 32.17
CA LEU A 334 6.05 -10.39 32.90
C LEU A 334 6.96 -10.77 34.08
N ILE A 335 6.55 -10.39 35.28
CA ILE A 335 7.34 -10.53 36.51
C ILE A 335 6.79 -11.72 37.30
N GLY A 336 7.47 -12.86 37.23
CA GLY A 336 7.21 -14.02 38.06
C GLY A 336 8.10 -14.05 39.30
N THR A 337 7.73 -14.82 40.33
CA THR A 337 8.57 -15.00 41.52
C THR A 337 9.85 -15.80 41.27
N LYS A 338 9.95 -16.49 40.13
CA LYS A 338 11.13 -17.28 39.75
C LYS A 338 11.84 -16.80 38.49
N LYS A 339 11.12 -16.15 37.57
CA LYS A 339 11.65 -15.67 36.28
C LYS A 339 10.99 -14.36 35.86
N ILE A 340 11.71 -13.53 35.11
CA ILE A 340 11.20 -12.28 34.54
C ILE A 340 11.41 -12.31 33.02
N TYR A 341 10.40 -11.88 32.28
CA TYR A 341 10.45 -11.74 30.83
C TYR A 341 10.16 -10.29 30.42
N LEU A 342 10.85 -9.79 29.41
CA LEU A 342 10.45 -8.58 28.66
C LEU A 342 9.97 -9.01 27.29
N GLY A 343 8.67 -8.84 27.04
CA GLY A 343 8.04 -9.43 25.86
C GLY A 343 8.19 -10.96 25.85
N ALA A 344 8.85 -11.51 24.83
CA ALA A 344 9.19 -12.93 24.72
C ALA A 344 10.59 -13.30 25.25
N THR A 345 11.41 -12.31 25.64
CA THR A 345 12.82 -12.50 26.04
C THR A 345 12.93 -12.77 27.54
N LEU A 346 13.60 -13.87 27.91
CA LEU A 346 13.91 -14.20 29.30
C LEU A 346 15.09 -13.36 29.80
N LEU A 347 14.93 -12.73 30.96
CA LEU A 347 15.96 -11.89 31.60
C LEU A 347 16.68 -12.68 32.70
N ASP A 348 17.50 -13.65 32.31
CA ASP A 348 18.19 -14.57 33.24
C ASP A 348 19.20 -13.88 34.18
N GLU A 349 19.66 -12.67 33.82
CA GLU A 349 20.60 -11.88 34.62
C GLU A 349 19.95 -11.22 35.86
N ILE A 350 18.61 -11.22 35.94
CA ILE A 350 17.85 -10.57 37.01
C ILE A 350 17.36 -11.62 37.99
N ASP A 351 17.65 -11.42 39.27
CA ASP A 351 17.13 -12.28 40.32
C ASP A 351 15.65 -11.96 40.59
N ALA A 352 14.78 -12.74 39.96
CA ALA A 352 13.33 -12.57 40.07
C ALA A 352 12.77 -12.57 41.52
N PRO A 353 13.24 -13.44 42.44
CA PRO A 353 12.72 -13.46 43.81
C PRO A 353 12.93 -12.16 44.60
N THR A 354 13.97 -11.40 44.28
CA THR A 354 14.33 -10.15 44.97
C THR A 354 14.10 -8.91 44.11
N TYR A 355 13.47 -9.06 42.95
CA TYR A 355 13.23 -7.97 42.03
C TYR A 355 12.23 -6.95 42.60
N GLU A 356 12.63 -5.69 42.56
CA GLU A 356 11.82 -4.53 42.91
C GLU A 356 11.89 -3.50 41.77
N LYS A 357 10.73 -3.02 41.32
CA LYS A 357 10.68 -1.90 40.38
C LYS A 357 10.91 -0.60 41.16
N LEU A 358 11.94 0.15 40.80
CA LEU A 358 12.26 1.42 41.41
C LEU A 358 11.59 2.57 40.65
N ARG A 359 11.32 3.67 41.38
CA ARG A 359 10.89 4.93 40.78
C ARG A 359 12.12 5.68 40.28
N LEU A 360 12.01 6.28 39.09
CA LEU A 360 13.00 7.23 38.60
C LEU A 360 12.75 8.59 39.25
N GLU A 361 13.74 9.10 39.96
CA GLU A 361 13.68 10.45 40.56
C GLU A 361 14.28 11.50 39.62
N ASN A 362 15.19 11.13 38.72
CA ASN A 362 15.78 12.02 37.73
C ASN A 362 14.88 12.21 36.50
N THR A 363 14.31 13.41 36.37
CA THR A 363 13.41 13.76 35.26
C THR A 363 14.09 13.73 33.89
N ALA A 364 15.41 13.94 33.80
CA ALA A 364 16.12 13.85 32.52
C ALA A 364 16.08 12.43 31.94
N ILE A 365 16.08 11.40 32.80
CA ILE A 365 15.95 9.99 32.39
C ILE A 365 14.52 9.70 31.94
N TYR A 366 13.54 10.30 32.60
CA TYR A 366 12.14 10.20 32.22
C TYR A 366 11.88 10.83 30.84
N ASP A 367 12.53 11.95 30.54
CA ASP A 367 12.47 12.61 29.24
C ASP A 367 13.12 11.79 28.12
N ILE A 368 14.15 10.99 28.42
CA ILE A 368 14.71 10.04 27.46
C ILE A 368 13.65 9.00 27.04
N GLY A 369 12.88 8.47 28.00
CA GLY A 369 11.82 7.49 27.71
C GLY A 369 10.55 8.07 27.08
N LYS A 370 10.35 9.40 27.18
CA LYS A 370 9.18 10.11 26.60
C LYS A 370 9.44 10.77 25.26
N ASN A 371 10.65 11.27 25.04
CA ASN A 371 10.97 11.99 23.82
C ASN A 371 11.23 11.01 22.68
N THR A 372 10.24 10.86 21.81
CA THR A 372 10.51 10.94 20.36
C THR A 372 11.28 12.25 20.14
N VAL A 373 12.61 12.19 20.02
CA VAL A 373 13.45 13.39 19.85
C VAL A 373 13.24 13.95 18.44
N ALA A 374 12.11 14.62 18.25
CA ALA A 374 11.80 15.41 17.07
C ALA A 374 12.54 16.75 17.13
N GLU A 375 13.87 16.77 17.17
CA GLU A 375 14.63 18.05 17.11
C GLU A 375 15.89 18.03 16.24
N SER A 376 16.11 17.00 15.41
CA SER A 376 17.00 17.19 14.25
C SER A 376 16.67 16.21 13.14
N THR A 377 16.86 16.64 11.89
CA THR A 377 16.79 15.83 10.66
C THR A 377 17.89 14.76 10.57
N THR A 378 18.48 14.36 11.69
CA THR A 378 19.56 13.36 11.77
C THR A 378 19.06 12.03 12.36
N TYR A 379 19.80 10.96 12.08
CA TYR A 379 19.57 9.61 12.61
C TYR A 379 19.30 9.57 14.14
N ALA A 380 19.98 10.42 14.91
CA ALA A 380 19.82 10.52 16.36
C ALA A 380 18.43 11.01 16.80
N GLY A 381 17.72 11.78 15.95
CA GLY A 381 16.35 12.22 16.21
C GLY A 381 15.30 11.11 16.04
N SER A 382 15.65 10.03 15.34
CA SER A 382 14.77 8.87 15.14
C SER A 382 15.00 7.74 16.15
N MET A 383 15.94 7.91 17.07
CA MET A 383 16.25 6.96 18.14
C MET A 383 15.21 7.04 19.25
N LYS A 384 14.71 5.88 19.66
CA LYS A 384 13.94 5.67 20.87
C LYS A 384 14.70 4.69 21.78
N ALA A 385 14.37 4.74 23.06
CA ALA A 385 14.86 3.76 24.01
C ALA A 385 13.74 3.36 24.96
N PHE A 386 13.58 2.04 25.14
CA PHE A 386 12.85 1.54 26.29
C PHE A 386 13.79 1.54 27.51
N ILE A 387 13.28 2.10 28.60
CA ILE A 387 14.01 2.22 29.87
C ILE A 387 13.09 1.76 31.00
N SER A 388 13.56 0.80 31.80
CA SER A 388 12.94 0.45 33.08
C SER A 388 13.98 0.34 34.18
N TYR A 389 13.73 1.00 35.32
CA TYR A 389 14.63 1.01 36.46
C TYR A 389 14.17 0.04 37.54
N GLY A 390 15.09 -0.75 38.07
CA GLY A 390 14.80 -1.76 39.07
C GLY A 390 16.01 -2.11 39.92
N LYS A 391 15.79 -3.00 40.88
CA LYS A 391 16.81 -3.53 41.76
C LYS A 391 16.53 -5.00 42.05
N ASP A 392 17.58 -5.77 42.25
CA ASP A 392 17.52 -7.12 42.79
C ASP A 392 18.63 -7.32 43.84
N LYS A 393 18.88 -8.56 44.28
CA LYS A 393 19.96 -8.88 45.24
C LYS A 393 21.36 -8.45 44.77
N ASN A 394 21.56 -8.29 43.47
CA ASN A 394 22.83 -7.88 42.88
C ASN A 394 22.95 -6.35 42.73
N GLY A 395 21.94 -5.60 43.16
CA GLY A 395 21.94 -4.13 43.17
C GLY A 395 20.99 -3.51 42.15
N GLU A 396 21.12 -2.20 42.00
CA GLU A 396 20.32 -1.39 41.07
C GLU A 396 20.70 -1.65 39.62
N PHE A 397 19.73 -1.55 38.72
CA PHE A 397 19.95 -1.75 37.30
C PHE A 397 18.90 -1.07 36.41
N PHE A 398 19.30 -0.85 35.17
CA PHE A 398 18.44 -0.39 34.09
C PHE A 398 18.25 -1.50 33.06
N LEU A 399 16.99 -1.77 32.70
CA LEU A 399 16.67 -2.42 31.43
C LEU A 399 16.72 -1.36 30.35
N PHE A 400 17.63 -1.53 29.41
CA PHE A 400 17.85 -0.62 28.30
C PHE A 400 17.69 -1.38 26.99
N LYS A 401 16.76 -0.95 26.14
CA LYS A 401 16.62 -1.46 24.78
C LYS A 401 16.63 -0.26 23.82
N PRO A 402 17.74 -0.02 23.09
CA PRO A 402 17.78 1.00 22.06
C PRO A 402 17.07 0.50 20.80
N TYR A 403 16.26 1.34 20.16
CA TYR A 403 15.69 1.03 18.85
C TYR A 403 15.46 2.30 18.02
N VAL A 404 15.49 2.15 16.70
CA VAL A 404 15.25 3.25 15.75
C VAL A 404 13.89 3.04 15.11
N ASN A 405 13.04 4.06 15.14
CA ASN A 405 11.68 4.02 14.59
C ASN A 405 11.67 3.73 13.07
N ALA A 406 12.79 3.98 12.38
CA ALA A 406 12.99 3.75 10.96
C ALA A 406 14.10 2.70 10.73
N ALA A 407 13.67 1.51 10.32
CA ALA A 407 14.45 0.39 9.78
C ALA A 407 15.21 -0.54 10.75
N GLU A 408 14.91 -1.83 10.60
CA GLU A 408 15.63 -2.99 11.14
C GLU A 408 17.08 -3.11 10.61
N TRP A 409 17.51 -2.26 9.66
CA TRP A 409 18.74 -2.43 8.87
C TRP A 409 19.89 -1.48 9.25
N CYS A 410 19.66 -0.58 10.21
CA CYS A 410 20.65 0.43 10.59
C CYS A 410 21.25 0.08 11.96
N PHE A 411 22.28 -0.76 11.97
CA PHE A 411 23.09 -0.95 13.17
C PHE A 411 24.20 0.11 13.23
N VAL A 412 24.23 0.91 14.30
CA VAL A 412 25.38 1.77 14.58
C VAL A 412 26.27 1.05 15.59
N ALA A 413 27.42 0.57 15.11
CA ALA A 413 28.42 -0.02 15.99
C ALA A 413 28.87 1.04 17.01
N THR A 414 28.78 0.67 18.29
CA THR A 414 29.29 1.46 19.40
C THR A 414 30.30 0.64 20.19
N SER A 415 31.19 1.32 20.90
CA SER A 415 32.17 0.74 21.80
C SER A 415 31.55 -0.10 22.93
N PHE A 416 30.24 0.02 23.15
CA PHE A 416 29.50 -0.72 24.17
C PHE A 416 29.09 -2.14 23.73
N GLY A 417 29.16 -2.46 22.43
CA GLY A 417 28.99 -3.83 21.93
C GLY A 417 27.56 -4.40 21.91
N PHE A 418 26.54 -3.61 22.24
CA PHE A 418 25.13 -4.04 22.18
C PHE A 418 24.61 -4.10 20.75
N LYS A 419 23.70 -5.02 20.45
CA LYS A 419 22.97 -5.09 19.17
C LYS A 419 21.74 -4.17 19.19
N ASN A 420 21.30 -3.72 18.02
CA ASN A 420 20.03 -2.98 17.93
C ASN A 420 18.86 -3.87 18.37
N ASN A 421 17.85 -3.31 19.05
CA ASN A 421 16.73 -4.03 19.66
C ASN A 421 17.09 -5.04 20.76
N GLU A 422 18.36 -5.17 21.14
CA GLU A 422 18.77 -6.02 22.25
C GLU A 422 18.36 -5.39 23.57
N VAL A 423 17.79 -6.22 24.45
CA VAL A 423 17.49 -5.82 25.83
C VAL A 423 18.74 -6.08 26.65
N VAL A 424 19.29 -5.03 27.23
CA VAL A 424 20.51 -5.09 28.04
C VAL A 424 20.18 -4.76 29.49
N VAL A 425 20.73 -5.53 30.42
CA VAL A 425 20.67 -5.25 31.86
C VAL A 425 21.93 -4.48 32.27
N LEU A 426 21.79 -3.18 32.52
CA LEU A 426 22.89 -2.31 32.91
C LEU A 426 22.90 -2.12 34.42
N ARG A 427 23.85 -2.75 35.12
CA ARG A 427 24.05 -2.58 36.57
C ARG A 427 24.63 -1.20 36.89
N LYS A 428 23.75 -0.21 37.01
CA LYS A 428 24.05 1.22 37.17
C LYS A 428 22.99 1.89 38.04
N ASN A 429 23.42 2.86 38.85
CA ASN A 429 22.49 3.81 39.46
C ASN A 429 22.07 4.91 38.46
N GLU A 430 21.15 5.80 38.85
CA GLU A 430 20.61 6.84 37.95
C GLU A 430 21.69 7.76 37.35
N ALA A 431 22.69 8.18 38.15
CA ALA A 431 23.74 9.09 37.69
C ALA A 431 24.67 8.41 36.67
N GLU A 432 25.08 7.18 36.97
CA GLU A 432 25.93 6.36 36.10
C GLU A 432 25.22 6.01 34.78
N PHE A 433 23.90 5.77 34.83
CA PHE A 433 23.11 5.53 33.63
C PHE A 433 23.04 6.78 32.75
N LEU A 434 22.82 7.96 33.33
CA LEU A 434 22.75 9.21 32.57
C LEU A 434 24.08 9.53 31.88
N GLU A 435 25.21 9.36 32.58
CA GLU A 435 26.54 9.52 31.98
C GLU A 435 26.78 8.53 30.84
N PHE A 436 26.41 7.26 31.05
CA PHE A 436 26.44 6.25 30.01
C PHE A 436 25.60 6.66 28.79
N TYR A 437 24.36 7.09 29.01
CA TYR A 437 23.43 7.42 27.92
C TYR A 437 23.91 8.61 27.09
N GLU A 438 24.46 9.65 27.72
CA GLU A 438 25.04 10.79 27.01
C GLU A 438 26.26 10.40 26.16
N LYS A 439 27.12 9.51 26.68
CA LYS A 439 28.24 8.97 25.90
C LYS A 439 27.74 8.11 24.74
N TYR A 440 26.77 7.23 24.99
CA TYR A 440 26.13 6.39 23.98
C TYR A 440 25.51 7.24 22.86
N LYS A 441 24.73 8.27 23.20
CA LYS A 441 24.10 9.18 22.24
C LYS A 441 25.12 9.88 21.34
N LYS A 442 26.23 10.37 21.91
CA LYS A 442 27.30 11.02 21.14
C LYS A 442 28.00 10.05 20.19
N GLU A 443 28.29 8.84 20.66
CA GLU A 443 28.92 7.83 19.83
C GLU A 443 28.00 7.39 18.68
N VAL A 444 26.70 7.22 18.96
CA VAL A 444 25.72 6.93 17.91
C VAL A 444 25.61 8.08 16.92
N ALA A 445 25.54 9.34 17.35
CA ALA A 445 25.53 10.48 16.43
C ALA A 445 26.80 10.59 15.57
N ALA A 446 27.97 10.22 16.10
CA ALA A 446 29.25 10.27 15.38
C ALA A 446 29.45 9.12 14.39
N ASN A 447 28.84 7.95 14.67
CA ASN A 447 28.97 6.72 13.88
C ASN A 447 27.76 6.46 12.98
N ALA A 448 26.62 7.12 13.23
CA ALA A 448 25.44 7.01 12.39
C ALA A 448 25.74 7.46 10.98
N LEU A 449 25.24 6.69 10.01
CA LEU A 449 25.23 7.15 8.64
C LEU A 449 24.15 8.26 8.54
N PRO A 450 24.53 9.50 8.23
CA PRO A 450 23.54 10.55 7.95
C PRO A 450 22.65 10.13 6.78
N PHE A 451 21.35 10.47 6.82
CA PHE A 451 20.45 10.23 5.70
C PHE A 451 20.97 11.01 4.48
N LEU A 452 20.94 10.40 3.29
CA LEU A 452 21.41 11.05 2.07
C LEU A 452 20.78 12.45 1.89
N ASN A 453 19.47 12.55 2.12
CA ASN A 453 18.70 13.80 2.01
C ASN A 453 19.05 14.86 3.07
N SER A 454 19.76 14.48 4.15
CA SER A 454 20.22 15.41 5.17
C SER A 454 21.58 16.05 4.84
N ILE A 455 22.32 15.50 3.86
CA ILE A 455 23.64 16.02 3.44
C ILE A 455 23.58 16.65 2.05
N LEU A 456 22.78 16.08 1.14
CA LEU A 456 22.65 16.64 -0.20
C LEU A 456 21.78 17.90 -0.17
N PRO A 457 22.09 18.90 -1.02
CA PRO A 457 21.34 20.14 -1.09
C PRO A 457 19.89 19.95 -1.52
N GLU A 458 19.02 20.85 -1.02
CA GLU A 458 17.65 21.00 -1.49
C GLU A 458 17.62 21.65 -2.89
N ASN A 459 16.67 21.26 -3.73
CA ASN A 459 16.55 21.74 -5.13
C ASN A 459 16.21 23.24 -5.27
N ASN A 460 15.83 23.92 -4.19
CA ASN A 460 15.44 25.33 -4.17
C ASN A 460 16.58 26.30 -3.80
N LEU A 461 17.78 25.78 -3.50
CA LEU A 461 18.93 26.61 -3.13
C LEU A 461 19.47 27.39 -4.34
N ASP A 462 20.06 28.55 -4.08
CA ASP A 462 20.82 29.26 -5.11
C ASP A 462 22.08 28.47 -5.52
N SER A 463 22.65 28.81 -6.69
CA SER A 463 23.76 28.05 -7.26
C SER A 463 25.01 27.99 -6.38
N ALA A 464 25.31 29.04 -5.60
CA ALA A 464 26.49 29.07 -4.75
C ALA A 464 26.29 28.19 -3.50
N ALA A 465 25.11 28.27 -2.88
CA ALA A 465 24.72 27.42 -1.76
C ALA A 465 24.66 25.94 -2.16
N TYR A 466 24.03 25.64 -3.31
CA TYR A 466 23.94 24.28 -3.84
C TYR A 466 25.33 23.69 -4.12
N PHE A 467 26.20 24.44 -4.79
CA PHE A 467 27.58 24.03 -5.05
C PHE A 467 28.35 23.73 -3.75
N THR A 468 28.28 24.63 -2.77
CA THR A 468 29.01 24.50 -1.51
C THR A 468 28.57 23.28 -0.71
N GLN A 469 27.27 23.03 -0.59
CA GLN A 469 26.76 21.87 0.15
C GLN A 469 27.10 20.55 -0.57
N PHE A 470 27.03 20.51 -1.89
CA PHE A 470 27.43 19.31 -2.64
C PHE A 470 28.95 19.06 -2.56
N GLN A 471 29.79 20.11 -2.47
CA GLN A 471 31.22 19.95 -2.17
C GLN A 471 31.44 19.33 -0.80
N ALA A 472 30.72 19.78 0.23
CA ALA A 472 30.79 19.19 1.56
C ALA A 472 30.39 17.71 1.56
N PHE A 473 29.44 17.30 0.71
CA PHE A 473 29.13 15.88 0.49
C PHE A 473 30.33 15.10 -0.06
N PHE A 474 31.04 15.63 -1.07
CA PHE A 474 32.24 14.98 -1.63
C PHE A 474 33.43 14.90 -0.66
N GLU A 475 33.45 15.74 0.37
CA GLU A 475 34.47 15.78 1.42
C GLU A 475 34.06 14.97 2.67
N SER A 476 32.84 14.43 2.70
CA SER A 476 32.33 13.64 3.82
C SER A 476 33.10 12.33 4.00
N LYS A 477 33.41 11.97 5.25
CA LYS A 477 33.99 10.65 5.61
C LYS A 477 33.08 9.46 5.24
N HIS A 478 31.80 9.73 4.94
CA HIS A 478 30.80 8.72 4.56
C HIS A 478 30.55 8.67 3.04
N PHE A 479 31.28 9.44 2.23
CA PHE A 479 31.04 9.57 0.80
C PHE A 479 30.92 8.21 0.09
N ASP A 480 31.93 7.34 0.18
CA ASP A 480 31.93 6.06 -0.54
C ASP A 480 30.72 5.18 -0.19
N LYS A 481 30.38 5.11 1.10
CA LYS A 481 29.23 4.33 1.57
C LYS A 481 27.90 4.92 1.10
N LEU A 482 27.74 6.25 1.19
CA LEU A 482 26.53 6.93 0.75
C LEU A 482 26.33 6.79 -0.76
N VAL A 483 27.39 6.91 -1.55
CA VAL A 483 27.33 6.69 -2.99
C VAL A 483 26.97 5.25 -3.29
N GLU A 484 27.64 4.28 -2.67
CA GLU A 484 27.37 2.86 -2.94
C GLU A 484 25.91 2.48 -2.66
N GLU A 485 25.33 3.00 -1.58
CA GLU A 485 23.93 2.75 -1.20
C GLU A 485 22.93 3.51 -2.09
N ASN A 486 23.32 4.61 -2.74
CA ASN A 486 22.39 5.53 -3.41
C ASN A 486 22.67 5.77 -4.90
N LYS A 487 23.70 5.18 -5.49
CA LYS A 487 24.09 5.37 -6.91
C LYS A 487 23.00 5.04 -7.92
N TYR A 488 22.00 4.26 -7.52
CA TYR A 488 20.84 3.92 -8.34
C TYR A 488 19.54 4.63 -7.91
N VAL A 489 19.61 5.61 -7.00
CA VAL A 489 18.44 6.35 -6.52
C VAL A 489 18.14 7.52 -7.48
N PRO A 490 16.92 7.66 -8.05
CA PRO A 490 16.61 8.73 -9.00
C PRO A 490 16.85 10.14 -8.44
N ASP A 491 16.57 10.36 -7.15
CA ASP A 491 16.83 11.63 -6.47
C ASP A 491 18.33 11.95 -6.40
N PHE A 492 19.19 10.94 -6.14
CA PHE A 492 20.65 11.13 -6.16
C PHE A 492 21.15 11.53 -7.54
N LEU A 493 20.73 10.81 -8.58
CA LEU A 493 21.08 11.09 -9.97
C LEU A 493 20.61 12.47 -10.41
N THR A 494 19.41 12.87 -9.99
CA THR A 494 18.83 14.19 -10.27
C THR A 494 19.63 15.30 -9.58
N LYS A 495 19.94 15.14 -8.29
CA LYS A 495 20.74 16.11 -7.54
C LYS A 495 22.15 16.25 -8.08
N PHE A 496 22.76 15.16 -8.54
CA PHE A 496 24.07 15.24 -9.20
C PHE A 496 24.00 15.96 -10.56
N ASN A 497 22.96 15.72 -11.37
CA ASN A 497 22.71 16.48 -12.58
C ASN A 497 22.54 17.99 -12.29
N ASN A 498 21.74 18.33 -11.28
CA ASN A 498 21.54 19.71 -10.83
C ASN A 498 22.85 20.34 -10.33
N TYR A 499 23.71 19.59 -9.65
CA TYR A 499 25.03 20.07 -9.25
C TYR A 499 25.88 20.49 -10.46
N LEU A 500 25.89 19.71 -11.55
CA LEU A 500 26.57 20.09 -12.79
C LEU A 500 25.91 21.32 -13.44
N HIS A 501 24.58 21.40 -13.46
CA HIS A 501 23.87 22.60 -13.89
C HIS A 501 24.32 23.85 -13.08
N HIS A 502 24.40 23.76 -11.75
CA HIS A 502 24.84 24.87 -10.91
C HIS A 502 26.32 25.25 -11.13
N CYS A 503 27.19 24.27 -11.42
CA CYS A 503 28.57 24.57 -11.85
C CYS A 503 28.59 25.39 -13.15
N TRP A 504 27.72 25.06 -14.12
CA TRP A 504 27.53 25.86 -15.33
C TRP A 504 27.05 27.26 -15.01
N GLN A 505 26.01 27.39 -14.18
CA GLN A 505 25.42 28.67 -13.81
C GLN A 505 26.44 29.60 -13.14
N LEU A 506 27.26 29.07 -12.22
CA LEU A 506 28.33 29.83 -11.56
C LEU A 506 29.40 30.27 -12.56
N TYR A 507 29.79 29.41 -13.51
CA TYR A 507 30.70 29.78 -14.58
C TYR A 507 30.12 30.93 -15.43
N ILE A 508 28.88 30.80 -15.94
CA ILE A 508 28.34 31.79 -16.86
C ILE A 508 28.06 33.15 -16.19
N HIS A 509 27.69 33.15 -14.90
CA HIS A 509 27.38 34.37 -14.13
C HIS A 509 28.59 34.95 -13.38
N SER A 510 29.72 34.24 -13.33
CA SER A 510 30.95 34.81 -12.80
C SER A 510 31.45 35.92 -13.73
N ASN A 511 31.79 37.09 -13.16
CA ASN A 511 32.30 38.25 -13.92
C ASN A 511 33.53 37.94 -14.78
N LYS A 512 34.28 36.87 -14.45
CA LYS A 512 35.51 36.45 -15.13
C LYS A 512 35.42 35.11 -15.84
N LYS A 513 34.23 34.49 -15.94
CA LYS A 513 34.06 33.13 -16.51
C LYS A 513 35.04 32.14 -15.86
N GLU A 514 34.93 32.02 -14.54
CA GLU A 514 35.83 31.23 -13.70
C GLU A 514 35.75 29.73 -14.04
N LEU A 515 36.77 29.22 -14.73
CA LEU A 515 36.83 27.83 -15.18
C LEU A 515 36.84 26.81 -14.04
N HIS A 516 37.23 27.22 -12.83
CA HIS A 516 37.32 26.37 -11.65
C HIS A 516 36.01 25.63 -11.34
N TYR A 517 34.83 26.25 -11.54
CA TYR A 517 33.55 25.59 -11.31
C TYR A 517 33.34 24.40 -12.27
N LEU A 518 33.71 24.56 -13.53
CA LEU A 518 33.62 23.49 -14.54
C LEU A 518 34.63 22.37 -14.26
N GLU A 519 35.87 22.74 -13.92
CA GLU A 519 36.93 21.79 -13.55
C GLU A 519 36.55 20.96 -12.32
N THR A 520 35.90 21.59 -11.33
CA THR A 520 35.42 20.93 -10.12
C THR A 520 34.27 19.98 -10.43
N GLY A 521 33.30 20.42 -11.25
CA GLY A 521 32.22 19.56 -11.73
C GLY A 521 32.74 18.32 -12.50
N LEU A 522 33.72 18.49 -13.39
CA LEU A 522 34.37 17.36 -14.08
C LEU A 522 35.10 16.42 -13.12
N ARG A 523 35.78 16.96 -12.10
CA ARG A 523 36.46 16.16 -11.08
C ARG A 523 35.46 15.34 -10.27
N ALA A 524 34.33 15.95 -9.91
CA ALA A 524 33.22 15.27 -9.24
C ALA A 524 32.64 14.14 -10.09
N TYR A 525 32.38 14.37 -11.39
CA TYR A 525 31.95 13.32 -12.30
C TYR A 525 32.95 12.17 -12.37
N LYS A 526 34.25 12.45 -12.52
CA LYS A 526 35.30 11.41 -12.58
C LYS A 526 35.33 10.52 -11.35
N LYS A 527 35.02 11.04 -10.16
CA LYS A 527 34.91 10.24 -8.93
C LYS A 527 33.76 9.23 -9.00
N LEU A 528 32.66 9.58 -9.67
CA LEU A 528 31.43 8.78 -9.75
C LEU A 528 31.29 7.97 -11.06
N ALA A 529 32.12 8.25 -12.07
CA ALA A 529 31.96 7.71 -13.43
C ALA A 529 31.92 6.16 -13.48
N HIS A 530 32.67 5.48 -12.60
CA HIS A 530 32.68 4.03 -12.51
C HIS A 530 31.36 3.41 -11.98
N HIS A 531 30.42 4.24 -11.52
CA HIS A 531 29.07 3.83 -11.14
C HIS A 531 28.04 4.06 -12.25
N TYR A 532 28.46 4.43 -13.47
CA TYR A 532 27.58 4.65 -14.62
C TYR A 532 26.52 5.75 -14.42
N ILE A 533 26.78 6.71 -13.54
CA ILE A 533 25.80 7.74 -13.15
C ILE A 533 25.30 8.60 -14.34
N ALA A 534 26.15 8.82 -15.35
CA ALA A 534 25.79 9.60 -16.53
C ALA A 534 25.02 8.75 -17.55
N GLU A 535 25.36 7.47 -17.65
CA GLU A 535 24.65 6.51 -18.49
C GLU A 535 23.25 6.18 -17.94
N LEU A 536 23.07 6.22 -16.61
CA LEU A 536 21.77 6.09 -15.93
C LEU A 536 20.94 7.38 -15.92
N ASN A 537 21.58 8.55 -16.08
CA ASN A 537 20.91 9.83 -16.26
C ASN A 537 21.59 10.64 -17.39
N PRO A 538 21.19 10.41 -18.66
CA PRO A 538 21.87 10.97 -19.82
C PRO A 538 21.87 12.50 -19.93
N TYR A 539 21.04 13.21 -19.15
CA TYR A 539 21.07 14.68 -19.02
C TYR A 539 22.47 15.17 -18.57
N ILE A 540 23.19 14.36 -17.79
CA ILE A 540 24.55 14.66 -17.34
C ILE A 540 25.49 14.84 -18.54
N PHE A 541 25.33 14.07 -19.62
CA PHE A 541 26.21 14.18 -20.78
C PHE A 541 26.12 15.53 -21.48
N HIS A 542 24.96 16.21 -21.44
CA HIS A 542 24.84 17.57 -21.97
C HIS A 542 25.77 18.53 -21.23
N HIS A 543 25.72 18.54 -19.89
CA HIS A 543 26.60 19.36 -19.07
C HIS A 543 28.09 19.04 -19.29
N LEU A 544 28.44 17.75 -19.30
CA LEU A 544 29.83 17.32 -19.53
C LEU A 544 30.35 17.73 -20.91
N THR A 545 29.49 17.71 -21.93
CA THR A 545 29.81 18.19 -23.28
C THR A 545 30.11 19.70 -23.25
N CYS A 546 29.21 20.52 -22.69
CA CYS A 546 29.40 21.96 -22.60
C CYS A 546 30.68 22.33 -21.84
N PHE A 547 30.95 21.63 -20.73
CA PHE A 547 32.17 21.85 -19.94
C PHE A 547 33.42 21.58 -20.77
N SER A 548 33.42 20.46 -21.50
CA SER A 548 34.55 20.02 -22.31
C SER A 548 34.83 20.95 -23.49
N VAL A 549 33.79 21.52 -24.12
CA VAL A 549 33.94 22.54 -25.17
C VAL A 549 34.64 23.79 -24.62
N VAL A 550 34.14 24.34 -23.51
CA VAL A 550 34.72 25.54 -22.87
C VAL A 550 36.17 25.30 -22.43
N LEU A 551 36.45 24.12 -21.89
CA LEU A 551 37.79 23.71 -21.45
C LEU A 551 38.71 23.26 -22.59
N LYS A 552 38.27 23.37 -23.85
CA LYS A 552 39.03 23.01 -25.06
C LYS A 552 39.48 21.54 -25.08
N GLN A 553 38.62 20.65 -24.58
CA GLN A 553 38.82 19.21 -24.54
C GLN A 553 37.96 18.55 -25.64
N HIS A 554 38.33 18.75 -26.91
CA HIS A 554 37.53 18.35 -28.09
C HIS A 554 37.12 16.88 -28.07
N ASP A 555 38.07 15.95 -27.92
CA ASP A 555 37.77 14.51 -27.96
C ASP A 555 36.79 14.07 -26.88
N TYR A 556 36.90 14.63 -25.68
CA TYR A 556 35.96 14.36 -24.59
C TYR A 556 34.59 14.96 -24.88
N ALA A 557 34.54 16.18 -25.43
CA ALA A 557 33.29 16.82 -25.81
C ALA A 557 32.54 16.00 -26.88
N VAL A 558 33.24 15.55 -27.94
CA VAL A 558 32.67 14.65 -28.95
C VAL A 558 32.22 13.33 -28.32
N SER A 559 33.03 12.73 -27.44
CA SER A 559 32.64 11.47 -26.78
C SER A 559 31.38 11.61 -25.93
N TYR A 560 31.24 12.67 -25.12
CA TYR A 560 30.03 12.87 -24.31
C TYR A 560 28.82 13.21 -25.16
N PHE A 561 29.00 13.96 -26.26
CA PHE A 561 27.94 14.23 -27.23
C PHE A 561 27.39 12.93 -27.82
N LEU A 562 28.28 12.04 -28.28
CA LEU A 562 27.89 10.72 -28.81
C LEU A 562 27.23 9.86 -27.73
N LYS A 563 27.74 9.87 -26.50
CA LYS A 563 27.10 9.14 -25.38
C LYS A 563 25.70 9.64 -25.07
N ALA A 564 25.46 10.96 -25.12
CA ALA A 564 24.12 11.52 -24.91
C ALA A 564 23.11 10.95 -25.93
N PHE A 565 23.53 10.82 -27.19
CA PHE A 565 22.73 10.20 -28.25
C PHE A 565 22.48 8.70 -27.97
N TYR A 566 23.54 7.92 -27.79
CA TYR A 566 23.42 6.45 -27.68
C TYR A 566 22.76 5.95 -26.40
N TYR A 567 22.81 6.74 -25.33
CA TYR A 567 22.16 6.39 -24.05
C TYR A 567 20.76 6.97 -23.89
N GLY A 568 20.22 7.70 -24.88
CA GLY A 568 18.78 8.02 -24.86
C GLY A 568 18.42 9.39 -24.28
N TYR A 569 19.26 10.40 -24.44
CA TYR A 569 18.96 11.74 -23.93
C TYR A 569 17.75 12.37 -24.63
N SER A 570 16.57 12.33 -23.98
CA SER A 570 15.30 12.78 -24.55
C SER A 570 15.31 14.21 -25.15
N GLN A 571 16.17 15.10 -24.65
CA GLN A 571 16.33 16.48 -25.15
C GLN A 571 17.52 16.67 -26.10
N PHE A 572 18.03 15.60 -26.72
CA PHE A 572 19.19 15.67 -27.62
C PHE A 572 19.00 16.62 -28.82
N HIS A 573 17.77 16.78 -29.30
CA HIS A 573 17.44 17.78 -30.32
C HIS A 573 17.77 19.22 -29.89
N LEU A 574 17.81 19.52 -28.59
CA LEU A 574 18.28 20.79 -28.05
C LEU A 574 19.80 20.89 -28.13
N MET A 575 20.54 19.80 -27.90
CA MET A 575 22.00 19.77 -28.08
C MET A 575 22.42 20.07 -29.51
N LEU A 576 21.65 19.59 -30.51
CA LEU A 576 21.89 19.90 -31.94
C LEU A 576 21.74 21.39 -32.27
N LYS A 577 21.09 22.18 -31.41
CA LYS A 577 20.84 23.61 -31.59
C LYS A 577 21.54 24.49 -30.56
N ASP A 578 22.26 23.89 -29.63
CA ASP A 578 22.90 24.60 -28.53
C ASP A 578 24.06 25.48 -29.04
N ALA A 579 23.98 26.78 -28.75
CA ALA A 579 24.99 27.74 -29.16
C ALA A 579 26.35 27.44 -28.52
N ASP A 580 26.37 26.88 -27.31
CA ASP A 580 27.59 26.54 -26.60
C ASP A 580 28.31 25.31 -27.19
N LEU A 581 27.62 24.54 -28.06
CA LEU A 581 28.14 23.32 -28.69
C LEU A 581 28.54 23.50 -30.17
N GLN A 582 28.39 24.71 -30.73
CA GLN A 582 28.63 24.97 -32.17
C GLN A 582 30.01 24.53 -32.65
N ALA A 583 31.03 24.61 -31.80
CA ALA A 583 32.39 24.18 -32.13
C ALA A 583 32.49 22.69 -32.50
N LEU A 584 31.53 21.86 -32.10
CA LEU A 584 31.50 20.43 -32.36
C LEU A 584 30.78 20.06 -33.67
N PHE A 585 29.97 20.96 -34.24
CA PHE A 585 29.10 20.64 -35.38
C PHE A 585 29.85 20.45 -36.72
N HIS A 586 31.17 20.62 -36.72
CA HIS A 586 32.03 20.30 -37.84
C HIS A 586 32.69 18.91 -37.72
N ASP A 587 32.53 18.23 -36.58
CA ASP A 587 33.05 16.88 -36.39
C ASP A 587 32.25 15.89 -37.26
N PRO A 588 32.91 15.07 -38.10
CA PRO A 588 32.22 14.17 -39.03
C PRO A 588 31.15 13.30 -38.35
N LYS A 589 31.43 12.79 -37.14
CA LYS A 589 30.50 11.90 -36.41
C LYS A 589 29.23 12.61 -35.97
N ILE A 590 29.33 13.92 -35.67
CA ILE A 590 28.20 14.73 -35.24
C ILE A 590 27.39 15.21 -36.45
N VAL A 591 28.08 15.50 -37.56
CA VAL A 591 27.42 15.81 -38.84
C VAL A 591 26.54 14.64 -39.29
N ASP A 592 27.03 13.39 -39.18
CA ASP A 592 26.25 12.20 -39.55
C ASP A 592 24.96 12.07 -38.72
N ILE A 593 25.05 12.24 -37.39
CA ILE A 593 23.88 12.20 -36.50
C ILE A 593 22.91 13.33 -36.81
N LYS A 594 23.42 14.53 -37.09
CA LYS A 594 22.60 15.69 -37.42
C LYS A 594 21.83 15.47 -38.72
N ASN A 595 22.50 14.97 -39.77
CA ASN A 595 21.86 14.63 -41.04
C ASN A 595 20.78 13.57 -40.83
N TRP A 596 21.05 12.53 -40.04
CA TRP A 596 20.07 11.50 -39.70
C TRP A 596 18.82 12.08 -39.01
N PHE A 597 18.98 13.01 -38.07
CA PHE A 597 17.85 13.70 -37.42
C PHE A 597 17.04 14.59 -38.38
N GLU A 598 17.72 15.25 -39.32
CA GLU A 598 17.09 16.11 -40.34
C GLU A 598 16.32 15.27 -41.38
N GLU A 599 16.84 14.10 -41.78
CA GLU A 599 16.24 13.19 -42.75
C GLU A 599 14.99 12.46 -42.22
N ASN A 600 15.00 12.08 -40.94
CA ASN A 600 13.91 11.30 -40.33
C ASN A 600 12.77 12.16 -39.75
N GLU A 601 12.81 13.49 -39.98
CA GLU A 601 11.83 14.47 -39.48
C GLU A 601 11.45 14.27 -38.00
N ILE A 602 12.42 13.83 -37.19
CA ILE A 602 12.18 13.45 -35.80
C ILE A 602 11.73 14.68 -35.03
N ALA A 603 10.42 14.76 -34.78
CA ALA A 603 9.85 15.82 -33.99
C ALA A 603 10.45 15.73 -32.57
N PRO A 604 10.88 16.85 -31.98
CA PRO A 604 11.36 16.86 -30.61
C PRO A 604 10.30 16.22 -29.73
N TYR A 605 10.67 15.18 -28.98
CA TYR A 605 9.81 14.63 -27.94
C TYR A 605 9.49 15.78 -26.98
N LYS A 606 8.29 16.36 -27.11
CA LYS A 606 7.74 17.16 -26.03
C LYS A 606 7.49 16.15 -24.93
N GLU A 607 8.04 16.40 -23.75
CA GLU A 607 7.48 15.86 -22.51
C GLU A 607 6.00 16.29 -22.47
N THR A 608 5.14 15.56 -23.17
CA THR A 608 3.73 15.61 -22.87
C THR A 608 3.65 14.98 -21.50
N ASN A 609 3.22 15.76 -20.51
CA ASN A 609 2.70 15.26 -19.23
C ASN A 609 1.51 14.27 -19.42
N ASP A 610 1.28 13.76 -20.63
CA ASP A 610 0.42 12.63 -20.89
C ASP A 610 1.10 11.39 -20.31
N TRP A 611 0.70 11.12 -19.08
CA TRP A 611 0.57 9.84 -18.37
C TRP A 611 0.19 8.60 -19.19
N ARG A 612 0.06 8.70 -20.52
CA ARG A 612 -0.24 7.61 -21.45
C ARG A 612 1.05 7.22 -22.15
N TRP A 613 1.55 6.03 -21.84
CA TRP A 613 2.63 5.42 -22.61
C TRP A 613 2.18 5.29 -24.07
N TYR A 614 2.86 5.99 -24.97
CA TYR A 614 2.81 5.77 -26.40
C TYR A 614 4.25 5.60 -26.87
N PRO A 615 4.58 4.49 -27.54
CA PRO A 615 5.89 4.38 -28.15
C PRO A 615 6.02 5.54 -29.14
N ASN A 616 7.13 6.29 -29.06
CA ASN A 616 7.40 7.36 -30.02
C ASN A 616 7.72 6.72 -31.39
N LEU A 617 6.69 6.41 -32.17
CA LEU A 617 6.77 5.74 -33.47
C LEU A 617 7.69 6.42 -34.50
N TYR A 618 8.18 7.63 -34.21
CA TYR A 618 8.90 8.48 -35.14
C TYR A 618 10.21 9.09 -34.63
N GLY A 619 10.86 8.69 -33.51
CA GLY A 619 11.82 9.69 -32.99
C GLY A 619 12.90 9.48 -31.93
N TYR A 620 13.52 8.31 -31.77
CA TYR A 620 14.84 8.27 -31.12
C TYR A 620 15.65 7.07 -31.69
N PRO A 621 17.00 7.13 -31.80
CA PRO A 621 17.80 6.04 -32.35
C PRO A 621 17.43 4.67 -31.78
N GLN A 622 17.55 3.67 -32.64
CA GLN A 622 17.51 2.26 -32.28
C GLN A 622 18.40 1.99 -31.07
N ILE A 623 17.98 1.06 -30.21
CA ILE A 623 18.76 0.70 -29.02
C ILE A 623 20.18 0.31 -29.42
N SER A 624 21.16 0.90 -28.74
CA SER A 624 22.57 0.61 -29.00
C SER A 624 23.06 -0.58 -28.18
N ALA A 625 24.06 -1.30 -28.68
CA ALA A 625 24.75 -2.35 -27.92
C ALA A 625 25.27 -1.84 -26.56
N LEU A 626 25.63 -0.54 -26.48
CA LEU A 626 26.10 0.09 -25.24
C LEU A 626 25.06 0.08 -24.12
N VAL A 627 23.78 0.21 -24.46
CA VAL A 627 22.68 0.15 -23.48
C VAL A 627 22.55 -1.26 -22.91
N PHE A 628 22.72 -2.28 -23.74
CA PHE A 628 22.74 -3.68 -23.28
C PHE A 628 23.96 -4.01 -22.46
N ASP A 629 25.16 -3.59 -22.90
CA ASP A 629 26.38 -3.78 -22.15
C ASP A 629 26.25 -3.16 -20.75
N LEU A 630 25.63 -1.99 -20.64
CA LEU A 630 25.32 -1.39 -19.34
C LEU A 630 24.28 -2.21 -18.57
N LEU A 631 23.16 -2.58 -19.21
CA LEU A 631 22.13 -3.40 -18.60
C LEU A 631 22.75 -4.69 -18.02
N GLU A 632 23.67 -5.36 -18.72
CA GLU A 632 24.39 -6.54 -18.24
C GLU A 632 25.32 -6.27 -17.03
N GLN A 633 25.81 -5.04 -16.86
CA GLN A 633 26.69 -4.66 -15.75
C GLN A 633 25.95 -4.21 -14.48
N LEU A 634 24.67 -3.85 -14.57
CA LEU A 634 23.87 -3.42 -13.41
C LEU A 634 23.61 -4.57 -12.41
N PRO A 635 23.08 -4.31 -11.21
CA PRO A 635 22.60 -5.38 -10.33
C PRO A 635 21.17 -5.81 -10.71
N ASP A 636 20.80 -7.05 -10.38
CA ASP A 636 19.48 -7.63 -10.69
C ASP A 636 18.30 -6.77 -10.22
N THR A 637 18.44 -6.08 -9.09
CA THR A 637 17.40 -5.19 -8.54
C THR A 637 17.04 -4.04 -9.47
N ILE A 638 17.94 -3.64 -10.38
CA ILE A 638 17.77 -2.54 -11.34
C ILE A 638 17.35 -3.05 -12.73
N LYS A 639 17.65 -4.32 -13.05
CA LYS A 639 17.36 -4.95 -14.36
C LYS A 639 16.04 -5.70 -14.44
N GLN A 640 15.34 -5.89 -13.33
CA GLN A 640 14.26 -6.89 -13.26
C GLN A 640 12.91 -6.34 -12.83
N GLY A 641 12.79 -5.02 -12.60
CA GLY A 641 11.60 -4.44 -12.00
C GLY A 641 11.39 -4.92 -10.57
N ALA A 642 11.90 -4.18 -9.59
CA ALA A 642 11.66 -4.52 -8.20
C ALA A 642 10.26 -4.04 -7.78
N LYS A 643 9.38 -4.99 -7.44
CA LYS A 643 7.95 -4.75 -7.16
C LYS A 643 7.66 -3.63 -6.13
N HIS A 644 8.62 -3.23 -5.28
CA HIS A 644 8.37 -2.29 -4.19
C HIS A 644 9.54 -1.38 -3.77
N ASN A 645 10.59 -1.19 -4.59
CA ASN A 645 11.64 -0.21 -4.27
C ASN A 645 11.40 1.11 -5.02
N TYR A 646 10.39 1.88 -4.58
CA TYR A 646 10.05 3.22 -5.11
C TYR A 646 11.24 4.21 -5.10
N HIS A 647 12.34 3.84 -4.44
CA HIS A 647 13.55 4.64 -4.30
C HIS A 647 14.66 4.31 -5.29
N GLN A 648 14.55 3.28 -6.12
CA GLN A 648 15.57 2.91 -7.10
C GLN A 648 15.12 3.18 -8.53
N ILE A 649 16.06 3.48 -9.41
CA ILE A 649 15.81 3.61 -10.85
C ILE A 649 15.48 2.23 -11.41
N ASP A 650 14.47 2.18 -12.27
CA ASP A 650 14.20 1.02 -13.08
C ASP A 650 14.76 1.26 -14.48
N TYR A 651 15.90 0.64 -14.76
CA TYR A 651 16.57 0.86 -16.04
C TYR A 651 15.84 0.17 -17.20
N VAL A 652 15.11 -0.91 -16.94
CA VAL A 652 14.28 -1.56 -17.97
C VAL A 652 13.11 -0.67 -18.34
N SER A 653 12.44 -0.07 -17.36
CA SER A 653 11.39 0.93 -17.60
C SER A 653 11.93 2.13 -18.40
N TYR A 654 13.12 2.64 -18.05
CA TYR A 654 13.78 3.69 -18.83
C TYR A 654 14.01 3.27 -20.29
N ILE A 655 14.54 2.07 -20.51
CA ILE A 655 14.77 1.52 -21.85
C ILE A 655 13.45 1.41 -22.63
N MET A 656 12.39 0.87 -22.03
CA MET A 656 11.07 0.70 -22.66
C MET A 656 10.37 2.03 -23.00
N ASN A 657 10.67 3.09 -22.26
CA ASN A 657 10.13 4.43 -22.51
C ASN A 657 10.94 5.21 -23.56
N THR A 658 12.19 4.83 -23.77
CA THR A 658 13.13 5.58 -24.61
C THR A 658 13.33 4.93 -25.98
N TYR A 659 13.36 3.61 -26.04
CA TYR A 659 13.65 2.83 -27.24
C TYR A 659 12.43 2.03 -27.69
N LEU A 660 12.32 1.88 -29.00
CA LEU A 660 11.31 1.04 -29.64
C LEU A 660 11.89 -0.32 -29.99
N PHE A 661 11.10 -1.35 -29.76
CA PHE A 661 11.43 -2.72 -30.05
C PHE A 661 10.44 -3.23 -31.10
N PHE A 662 10.89 -3.63 -32.26
CA PHE A 662 10.03 -4.26 -33.26
C PHE A 662 10.78 -5.43 -33.87
N GLU A 663 10.04 -6.45 -34.30
CA GLU A 663 10.59 -7.42 -35.23
C GLU A 663 10.76 -6.76 -36.58
N TYR A 664 11.99 -6.75 -37.08
CA TYR A 664 12.33 -6.10 -38.33
C TYR A 664 12.89 -7.14 -39.30
N ASN A 665 12.04 -8.10 -39.67
CA ASN A 665 12.40 -9.19 -40.57
C ASN A 665 12.26 -8.76 -42.05
N ASP A 666 13.00 -7.73 -42.44
CA ASP A 666 13.03 -7.23 -43.82
C ASP A 666 14.21 -7.80 -44.64
N GLY A 667 15.04 -8.64 -44.02
CA GLY A 667 16.20 -9.29 -44.63
C GLY A 667 17.43 -8.40 -44.79
N THR A 668 17.45 -7.19 -44.21
CA THR A 668 18.61 -6.29 -44.20
C THR A 668 19.55 -6.57 -43.04
N GLU A 669 20.80 -6.07 -43.12
CA GLU A 669 21.75 -6.14 -41.99
C GLU A 669 21.26 -5.37 -40.76
N GLU A 670 20.55 -4.25 -40.99
CA GLU A 670 19.92 -3.45 -39.95
C GLU A 670 18.78 -4.21 -39.28
N GLY A 671 17.91 -4.86 -40.07
CA GLY A 671 16.85 -5.72 -39.55
C GLY A 671 17.38 -6.88 -38.72
N ALA A 672 18.43 -7.57 -39.20
CA ALA A 672 19.06 -8.66 -38.46
C ALA A 672 19.69 -8.20 -37.13
N PHE A 673 20.30 -7.00 -37.10
CA PHE A 673 20.82 -6.41 -35.87
C PHE A 673 19.71 -6.10 -34.87
N LEU A 674 18.59 -5.55 -35.33
CA LEU A 674 17.44 -5.22 -34.48
C LEU A 674 16.80 -6.49 -33.88
N ASP A 675 16.65 -7.54 -34.67
CA ASP A 675 16.16 -8.83 -34.18
C ASP A 675 17.11 -9.43 -33.13
N GLU A 676 18.43 -9.31 -33.31
CA GLU A 676 19.41 -9.73 -32.30
C GLU A 676 19.25 -8.93 -30.99
N MET A 677 19.07 -7.61 -31.09
CA MET A 677 18.86 -6.75 -29.92
C MET A 677 17.55 -7.07 -29.20
N LEU A 678 16.48 -7.37 -29.95
CA LEU A 678 15.20 -7.82 -29.41
C LEU A 678 15.37 -9.10 -28.57
N ILE A 679 16.08 -10.10 -29.13
CA ILE A 679 16.37 -11.37 -28.44
C ILE A 679 17.14 -11.12 -27.14
N LYS A 680 18.13 -10.22 -27.14
CA LYS A 680 18.89 -9.87 -25.93
C LYS A 680 18.04 -9.15 -24.88
N PHE A 681 17.08 -8.31 -25.30
CA PHE A 681 16.22 -7.58 -24.37
C PHE A 681 15.09 -8.44 -23.78
N ALA A 682 14.58 -9.41 -24.54
CA ALA A 682 13.40 -10.18 -24.20
C ALA A 682 13.39 -10.74 -22.76
N PRO A 683 14.49 -11.32 -22.22
CA PRO A 683 14.49 -11.83 -20.85
C PRO A 683 14.25 -10.74 -19.80
N TYR A 684 14.82 -9.54 -19.99
CA TYR A 684 14.65 -8.40 -19.08
C TYR A 684 13.25 -7.82 -19.17
N PHE A 685 12.74 -7.62 -20.40
CA PHE A 685 11.39 -7.16 -20.65
C PHE A 685 10.32 -8.06 -20.01
N ASN A 686 10.40 -9.38 -20.26
CA ASN A 686 9.46 -10.33 -19.68
C ASN A 686 9.54 -10.34 -18.15
N LYS A 687 10.75 -10.35 -17.60
CA LYS A 687 10.92 -10.37 -16.14
C LYS A 687 10.40 -9.10 -15.48
N TYR A 688 10.61 -7.94 -16.10
CA TYR A 688 10.02 -6.67 -15.68
C TYR A 688 8.50 -6.78 -15.64
N LEU A 689 7.85 -7.09 -16.77
CA LEU A 689 6.38 -7.19 -16.82
C LEU A 689 5.84 -8.23 -15.84
N GLN A 690 6.50 -9.38 -15.68
CA GLN A 690 6.09 -10.42 -14.73
C GLN A 690 6.12 -9.93 -13.27
N ASN A 691 7.00 -8.99 -12.93
CA ASN A 691 7.12 -8.45 -11.59
C ASN A 691 6.28 -7.20 -11.35
N THR A 692 5.92 -6.46 -12.40
CA THR A 692 5.33 -5.12 -12.30
C THR A 692 3.94 -4.98 -12.92
N MET A 693 3.37 -6.05 -13.49
CA MET A 693 2.05 -6.03 -14.16
C MET A 693 0.92 -5.41 -13.31
N ASP A 694 1.00 -5.48 -11.98
CA ASP A 694 -0.02 -4.94 -11.07
C ASP A 694 0.27 -3.53 -10.55
N LEU A 695 1.37 -2.89 -10.97
CA LEU A 695 1.86 -1.63 -10.39
C LEU A 695 1.34 -0.38 -11.09
N SER A 696 1.25 -0.37 -12.43
CA SER A 696 0.81 0.84 -13.14
C SER A 696 0.17 0.58 -14.49
N TRP A 697 -0.53 1.61 -14.99
CA TRP A 697 -1.10 1.65 -16.33
C TRP A 697 -0.05 1.51 -17.44
N GLN A 698 1.20 1.93 -17.20
CA GLN A 698 2.26 1.90 -18.21
C GLN A 698 2.65 0.47 -18.58
N GLU A 699 2.77 -0.43 -17.61
CA GLU A 699 3.06 -1.86 -17.85
C GLU A 699 1.94 -2.53 -18.64
N HIS A 700 0.68 -2.15 -18.37
CA HIS A 700 -0.45 -2.64 -19.14
C HIS A 700 -0.38 -2.18 -20.59
N CYS A 701 -0.09 -0.91 -20.86
CA CYS A 701 0.09 -0.40 -22.22
C CYS A 701 1.24 -1.10 -22.94
N ALA A 702 2.38 -1.29 -22.27
CA ALA A 702 3.52 -2.01 -22.83
C ALA A 702 3.15 -3.46 -23.18
N TYR A 703 2.49 -4.18 -22.26
CA TYR A 703 1.99 -5.52 -22.55
C TYR A 703 1.03 -5.53 -23.74
N PHE A 704 0.02 -4.66 -23.77
CA PHE A 704 -0.97 -4.62 -24.86
C PHE A 704 -0.32 -4.33 -26.21
N PHE A 705 0.74 -3.53 -26.24
CA PHE A 705 1.48 -3.27 -27.47
C PHE A 705 2.32 -4.46 -27.90
N TYR A 706 3.00 -5.13 -26.96
CA TYR A 706 3.95 -6.20 -27.26
C TYR A 706 3.37 -7.63 -27.21
N GLN A 707 2.09 -7.81 -26.86
CA GLN A 707 1.48 -9.14 -26.67
C GLN A 707 1.48 -10.02 -27.92
N ASP A 708 1.52 -9.43 -29.12
CA ASP A 708 1.56 -10.14 -30.40
C ASP A 708 2.99 -10.41 -30.90
N TYR A 709 4.02 -9.86 -30.24
CA TYR A 709 5.41 -9.96 -30.64
C TYR A 709 6.11 -11.17 -29.98
N ALA A 710 7.18 -11.67 -30.61
CA ALA A 710 8.03 -12.76 -30.10
C ALA A 710 8.70 -12.40 -28.78
N ILE A 711 8.93 -11.11 -28.52
CA ILE A 711 9.52 -10.63 -27.26
C ILE A 711 8.67 -11.03 -26.04
N THR A 712 7.36 -11.17 -26.16
CA THR A 712 6.49 -11.58 -25.03
C THR A 712 6.41 -13.10 -24.93
N ASN A 713 6.71 -13.65 -23.76
CA ASN A 713 6.74 -15.10 -23.53
C ASN A 713 5.45 -15.63 -22.87
N ALA A 714 5.31 -16.96 -22.82
CA ALA A 714 4.14 -17.63 -22.25
C ALA A 714 3.87 -17.26 -20.79
N LYS A 715 4.92 -17.13 -19.96
CA LYS A 715 4.78 -16.76 -18.55
C LYS A 715 4.26 -15.33 -18.38
N THR A 716 4.67 -14.40 -19.24
CA THR A 716 4.16 -13.01 -19.20
C THR A 716 2.67 -12.95 -19.56
N HIS A 717 2.21 -13.74 -20.53
CA HIS A 717 0.78 -13.90 -20.80
C HIS A 717 0.03 -14.48 -19.60
N LEU A 718 0.61 -15.47 -18.92
CA LEU A 718 0.03 -16.02 -17.70
C LEU A 718 -0.03 -14.99 -16.56
N VAL A 719 1.01 -14.20 -16.32
CA VAL A 719 0.96 -13.13 -15.30
C VAL A 719 -0.12 -12.11 -15.63
N ARG A 720 -0.32 -11.77 -16.92
CA ARG A 720 -1.43 -10.92 -17.34
C ARG A 720 -2.79 -11.56 -17.01
N LEU A 721 -2.95 -12.86 -17.31
CA LEU A 721 -4.16 -13.62 -16.98
C LEU A 721 -4.42 -13.64 -15.47
N GLU A 722 -3.39 -13.90 -14.66
CA GLU A 722 -3.46 -13.89 -13.20
C GLU A 722 -3.85 -12.50 -12.67
N TYR A 723 -3.25 -11.42 -13.19
CA TYR A 723 -3.65 -10.05 -12.84
C TYR A 723 -5.14 -9.81 -13.10
N LEU A 724 -5.62 -10.13 -14.30
CA LEU A 724 -7.03 -9.94 -14.66
C LEU A 724 -7.95 -10.80 -13.79
N PHE A 725 -7.54 -12.03 -13.50
CA PHE A 725 -8.28 -12.95 -12.63
C PHE A 725 -8.42 -12.36 -11.23
N PHE A 726 -7.31 -11.95 -10.63
CA PHE A 726 -7.29 -11.40 -9.28
C PHE A 726 -8.04 -10.06 -9.18
N LYS A 727 -7.93 -9.20 -10.20
CA LYS A 727 -8.69 -7.95 -10.28
C LYS A 727 -10.19 -8.20 -10.35
N ALA A 728 -10.63 -9.16 -11.17
CA ALA A 728 -12.04 -9.56 -11.25
C ALA A 728 -12.60 -10.07 -9.89
N HIS A 729 -11.75 -10.65 -9.04
CA HIS A 729 -12.13 -11.12 -7.69
C HIS A 729 -12.02 -10.04 -6.60
N ASN A 730 -11.31 -8.93 -6.84
CA ASN A 730 -11.14 -7.81 -5.90
C ASN A 730 -12.14 -6.67 -6.11
N GLU A 731 -12.33 -6.26 -7.36
CA GLU A 731 -13.12 -5.09 -7.73
C GLU A 731 -14.52 -5.54 -8.13
N TYR A 732 -15.42 -5.64 -7.15
CA TYR A 732 -16.81 -6.10 -7.27
C TYR A 732 -17.45 -5.84 -8.65
N GLY A 733 -17.27 -6.76 -9.61
CA GLY A 733 -17.95 -6.73 -10.92
C GLY A 733 -17.44 -5.72 -11.96
N PHE A 734 -16.16 -5.32 -11.94
CA PHE A 734 -15.58 -4.70 -13.16
C PHE A 734 -15.15 -5.79 -14.15
N ASN A 735 -15.93 -5.87 -15.23
CA ASN A 735 -15.78 -6.77 -16.38
C ASN A 735 -14.49 -6.50 -17.19
N GLU A 736 -13.32 -6.93 -16.73
CA GLU A 736 -12.12 -6.99 -17.60
C GLU A 736 -11.84 -8.42 -18.12
N MET A 737 -12.33 -9.44 -17.42
CA MET A 737 -12.22 -10.83 -17.86
C MET A 737 -13.54 -11.25 -18.54
N ASN A 738 -13.57 -11.21 -19.87
CA ASN A 738 -14.62 -11.79 -20.70
C ASN A 738 -14.10 -13.05 -21.40
N GLU A 739 -15.00 -13.85 -21.99
CA GLU A 739 -14.65 -15.10 -22.69
C GLU A 739 -13.60 -14.88 -23.80
N GLU A 740 -13.70 -13.76 -24.53
CA GLU A 740 -12.81 -13.43 -25.65
C GLU A 740 -11.36 -13.19 -25.17
N ASN A 741 -11.16 -12.30 -24.20
CA ASN A 741 -9.86 -11.97 -23.63
C ASN A 741 -9.21 -13.19 -22.97
N LEU A 742 -10.01 -14.01 -22.28
CA LEU A 742 -9.51 -15.21 -21.61
C LEU A 742 -9.10 -16.28 -22.61
N SER A 743 -9.93 -16.54 -23.62
CA SER A 743 -9.61 -17.47 -24.70
C SER A 743 -8.35 -17.03 -25.46
N ASP A 744 -8.23 -15.74 -25.78
CA ASP A 744 -7.04 -15.18 -26.43
C ASP A 744 -5.78 -15.40 -25.57
N LEU A 745 -5.81 -15.05 -24.28
CA LEU A 745 -4.67 -15.24 -23.37
C LEU A 745 -4.28 -16.72 -23.21
N VAL A 746 -5.26 -17.61 -23.02
CA VAL A 746 -5.01 -19.05 -22.90
C VAL A 746 -4.39 -19.60 -24.19
N ASN A 747 -4.91 -19.21 -25.35
CA ASN A 747 -4.34 -19.62 -26.64
C ASN A 747 -2.90 -19.12 -26.80
N ARG A 748 -2.61 -17.86 -26.43
CA ARG A 748 -1.23 -17.31 -26.47
C ARG A 748 -0.28 -18.08 -25.56
N ILE A 749 -0.72 -18.41 -24.34
CA ILE A 749 0.06 -19.23 -23.40
C ILE A 749 0.36 -20.58 -24.02
N GLN A 750 -0.63 -21.26 -24.61
CA GLN A 750 -0.46 -22.57 -25.23
C GLN A 750 0.48 -22.53 -26.45
N LEU A 751 0.31 -21.55 -27.35
CA LEU A 751 1.14 -21.39 -28.53
C LEU A 751 2.62 -21.21 -28.18
N LYS A 752 2.92 -20.43 -27.13
CA LYS A 752 4.28 -20.13 -26.70
C LYS A 752 4.83 -21.11 -25.65
N TYR A 753 4.03 -22.06 -25.16
CA TYR A 753 4.42 -22.99 -24.10
C TYR A 753 5.58 -23.90 -24.52
N GLN A 754 5.58 -24.37 -25.77
CA GLN A 754 6.62 -25.29 -26.26
C GLN A 754 8.01 -24.64 -26.32
N GLU A 755 8.03 -23.33 -26.58
CA GLU A 755 9.25 -22.51 -26.67
C GLU A 755 9.67 -21.96 -25.29
N ALA A 756 8.85 -22.15 -24.25
CA ALA A 756 9.13 -21.65 -22.92
C ALA A 756 10.28 -22.40 -22.24
N SER A 757 11.00 -21.71 -21.36
CA SER A 757 12.04 -22.33 -20.52
C SER A 757 11.43 -23.35 -19.55
N GLU A 758 12.20 -24.33 -19.09
CA GLU A 758 11.71 -25.32 -18.11
C GLU A 758 11.22 -24.68 -16.79
N ALA A 759 11.85 -23.57 -16.38
CA ALA A 759 11.40 -22.80 -15.22
C ALA A 759 10.05 -22.14 -15.47
N ASP A 760 9.82 -21.59 -16.68
CA ASP A 760 8.55 -20.97 -17.05
C ASP A 760 7.44 -22.01 -17.20
N LYS A 761 7.73 -23.19 -17.80
CA LYS A 761 6.79 -24.31 -17.84
C LYS A 761 6.40 -24.76 -16.45
N GLY A 762 7.36 -24.93 -15.55
CA GLY A 762 7.10 -25.26 -14.15
C GLY A 762 6.22 -24.24 -13.44
N TYR A 763 6.37 -22.94 -13.73
CA TYR A 763 5.48 -21.90 -13.22
C TYR A 763 4.05 -22.03 -13.80
N ILE A 764 3.93 -22.23 -15.12
CA ILE A 764 2.65 -22.35 -15.81
C ILE A 764 1.87 -23.57 -15.30
N ASP A 765 2.53 -24.72 -15.19
CA ASP A 765 1.93 -25.98 -14.77
C ASP A 765 1.45 -25.96 -13.31
N GLN A 766 2.06 -25.11 -12.47
CA GLN A 766 1.70 -24.93 -11.06
C GLN A 766 0.70 -23.79 -10.82
N SER A 767 0.30 -23.05 -11.87
CA SER A 767 -0.62 -21.93 -11.70
C SER A 767 -2.02 -22.41 -11.33
N LYS A 768 -2.47 -21.97 -10.15
CA LYS A 768 -3.84 -22.24 -9.67
C LYS A 768 -4.90 -21.53 -10.49
N VAL A 769 -4.56 -20.41 -11.14
CA VAL A 769 -5.47 -19.75 -12.07
C VAL A 769 -5.68 -20.62 -13.31
N MET A 770 -4.61 -21.16 -13.89
CA MET A 770 -4.73 -22.13 -14.98
C MET A 770 -5.48 -23.39 -14.55
N GLU A 771 -5.22 -23.93 -13.36
CA GLU A 771 -5.96 -25.07 -12.83
C GLU A 771 -7.46 -24.79 -12.70
N LEU A 772 -7.85 -23.63 -12.14
CA LEU A 772 -9.25 -23.21 -12.01
C LEU A 772 -9.94 -23.08 -13.36
N LEU A 773 -9.24 -22.53 -14.35
CA LEU A 773 -9.73 -22.35 -15.72
C LEU A 773 -9.69 -23.66 -16.51
N SER A 774 -8.92 -24.66 -16.07
CA SER A 774 -8.76 -25.94 -16.80
C SER A 774 -10.02 -26.80 -16.87
N ASN A 775 -10.99 -26.52 -16.00
CA ASN A 775 -12.31 -27.15 -16.02
C ASN A 775 -13.30 -26.48 -16.99
N THR A 776 -12.81 -25.55 -17.82
CA THR A 776 -13.57 -25.01 -18.95
C THR A 776 -13.22 -25.77 -20.22
N ASP A 777 -14.15 -25.82 -21.19
CA ASP A 777 -13.91 -26.45 -22.50
C ASP A 777 -12.75 -25.81 -23.30
N PHE A 778 -12.14 -24.72 -22.79
CA PHE A 778 -11.08 -23.95 -23.42
C PHE A 778 -9.67 -24.49 -23.14
N VAL A 779 -9.47 -25.29 -22.08
CA VAL A 779 -8.14 -25.83 -21.73
C VAL A 779 -8.17 -27.34 -21.95
N GLN A 780 -7.80 -27.77 -23.16
CA GLN A 780 -7.48 -29.18 -23.34
C GLN A 780 -6.26 -29.49 -22.47
N LYS A 781 -6.40 -30.40 -21.50
CA LYS A 781 -5.25 -30.99 -20.81
C LYS A 781 -4.34 -31.59 -21.87
N ASN A 782 -3.20 -30.94 -22.12
CA ASN A 782 -2.10 -31.54 -22.83
C ASN A 782 -1.57 -32.69 -21.95
N ASN A 783 -2.10 -33.88 -22.19
CA ASN A 783 -1.50 -35.14 -21.76
C ASN A 783 -0.52 -35.62 -22.83
#